data_AF-A0A942N757-F1
#
_entry.id   AF-A0A942N757-F1
#
_cell.length_a   1.000
_cell.length_b   1.000
_cell.length_c   1.000
_cell.angle_alpha   90.00
_cell.angle_beta   90.00
_cell.angle_gamma   90.00
#
_symmetry.space_group_name_H-M   'P 1'
#
loop_
_entity.id
_entity.type
_entity.pdbx_description
1 polymer ?
#
loop_
_entity_poly.entity_id
_entity_poly.type
_entity_poly.pdbx_seq_one_letter_code
_entity_poly.pdbx_strand_id
1 'polypeptide(L)'
;MAKNRRLMFIAGGIAALTAMLIFGSHAAFRLLDRSAPSVAVSGSGTGAVYGYVTAGRNRILPGVPLLKNAEVILQPGGYRTHSDSRGVYTLNDIPPATYLMTFSAKGYEDFQVENVRVLAGQALFLDGSLFPVPKGAAKAALSLTTAMGVGRTPQEYPYNTTVYLDAGKSHNLSGEGIRWEIYGPDGTLLYDPYDSNRPYTPKITEMPKASPFVFTFVPPGAGKYTIRLYVSNPLSLSESRAEITVEAVNVSPEAYSRVYAGPLPPQKAGSGELQATTGLSITREGEQVYLRGYALDRNYPTPVLYNPGGNTPDIYGKNDDHYQRAFSWQWQLELDQGGKKRDVSNWLLRVPGENNLQHVYFTALEAGTYHAMLTVNDNDPYGPLESERAILEILVLPQGSTVGSGRCLECHSSRQGNIQSVTWNSTVHGKSNMVTCEDCHGPGEAHIQARGTKAKRATIGITHDAGLCGRCHSQYNQWEKSLHSDGYAFGHLEIARPLLLNCVKCHYAEGFIETTKRMDRDGFAFKDVAFRKPLFPGGPVFFDFNALPQPDASGITCVVCHNPHGESHSGNSAALRLGSAEALCASCHAEKWHNVLLLGKAGETGSAFEYPGNDYPRLNYHLSEKTCVLCHMAGDNGNMQDAANIGGHTLRMRSKGNTDILGGYGPRPDHRELMRGGEITGNQLLLNACRDCHGDLSTFNVNRFQEEIYTLWLELGELLRAENSGVLPGYRPGDKCATCHRGGTLPFENDSELILENAYTNYKLIGNDRSWGIHNPGYVRKLLTDSIQSLQRGQR
;
A
#
# COMPACT_ATOMS: atom_id res chain seq x y z
N MET A 1 51.48 -3.07 44.04
CA MET A 1 52.71 -3.05 43.21
C MET A 1 52.54 -1.91 42.20
N ALA A 2 53.10 -0.74 42.50
CA ALA A 2 54.28 -0.16 41.81
C ALA A 2 54.05 0.03 40.30
N LYS A 3 54.22 1.18 39.65
CA LYS A 3 54.83 2.48 40.00
C LYS A 3 54.59 3.43 38.79
N ASN A 4 54.32 4.72 39.05
CA ASN A 4 54.92 5.93 38.42
C ASN A 4 54.78 6.17 36.89
N ARG A 5 54.62 7.38 36.32
CA ARG A 5 54.90 8.80 36.69
C ARG A 5 54.29 9.69 35.56
N ARG A 6 53.47 10.74 35.79
CA ARG A 6 53.76 12.22 35.83
C ARG A 6 55.00 12.67 35.01
N LEU A 7 55.10 13.81 34.30
CA LEU A 7 54.64 15.23 34.39
C LEU A 7 54.58 15.82 32.95
N MET A 8 53.78 16.81 32.52
CA MET A 8 53.48 18.21 32.93
C MET A 8 54.57 19.29 32.66
N PHE A 9 54.18 20.31 31.85
CA PHE A 9 54.54 21.76 31.88
C PHE A 9 55.96 22.16 31.34
N ILE A 10 56.27 23.30 30.67
CA ILE A 10 55.81 24.72 30.66
C ILE A 10 56.12 25.43 29.30
N ALA A 11 55.38 26.53 29.10
CA ALA A 11 55.34 27.64 28.13
C ALA A 11 56.61 28.40 27.65
N GLY A 12 56.37 29.27 26.66
CA GLY A 12 57.13 30.47 26.25
C GLY A 12 57.34 30.50 24.72
N GLY A 13 56.97 31.48 23.89
CA GLY A 13 56.68 32.92 24.03
C GLY A 13 57.47 33.67 22.93
N ILE A 14 56.97 34.84 22.48
CA ILE A 14 57.59 35.85 21.55
C ILE A 14 57.18 35.67 20.06
N ALA A 15 56.23 36.44 19.48
CA ALA A 15 56.25 37.86 19.03
C ALA A 15 57.25 38.08 17.84
N ALA A 16 57.04 38.85 16.76
CA ALA A 16 56.16 39.98 16.43
C ALA A 16 56.35 40.35 14.93
N LEU A 17 55.35 41.07 14.36
CA LEU A 17 55.40 42.12 13.31
C LEU A 17 56.04 41.80 11.95
N THR A 18 55.50 42.15 10.77
CA THR A 18 55.06 43.47 10.24
C THR A 18 54.42 43.17 8.86
N ALA A 19 53.16 43.42 8.52
CA ALA A 19 52.42 44.65 8.22
C ALA A 19 52.82 45.43 6.94
N MET A 20 51.75 45.80 6.20
CA MET A 20 51.59 46.83 5.14
C MET A 20 51.71 46.40 3.67
N LEU A 21 50.59 46.35 2.90
CA LEU A 21 49.78 47.44 2.31
C LEU A 21 50.56 48.09 1.13
N ILE A 22 50.06 48.25 -0.12
CA ILE A 22 48.82 48.93 -0.54
C ILE A 22 48.76 49.00 -2.12
N PHE A 23 47.53 49.16 -2.67
CA PHE A 23 47.10 49.55 -4.04
C PHE A 23 47.54 48.65 -5.22
N GLY A 24 46.69 48.24 -6.17
CA GLY A 24 45.39 48.75 -6.61
C GLY A 24 45.46 48.89 -8.13
N SER A 25 44.80 48.00 -8.87
CA SER A 25 44.52 48.20 -10.29
C SER A 25 43.48 47.19 -10.77
N HIS A 26 42.41 47.73 -11.32
CA HIS A 26 41.40 47.04 -12.09
C HIS A 26 42.00 46.35 -13.32
N ALA A 27 41.23 45.39 -13.83
CA ALA A 27 41.24 44.79 -15.16
C ALA A 27 41.87 43.38 -15.27
N ALA A 28 41.08 42.53 -15.93
CA ALA A 28 41.37 41.19 -16.44
C ALA A 28 41.41 40.07 -15.39
N PHE A 29 40.24 39.68 -14.88
CA PHE A 29 40.01 38.26 -14.61
C PHE A 29 40.11 37.54 -15.97
N ARG A 30 41.28 36.98 -16.25
CA ARG A 30 41.46 36.05 -17.36
C ARG A 30 40.51 34.88 -17.10
N LEU A 31 39.54 34.75 -18.01
CA LEU A 31 38.88 33.49 -18.33
C LEU A 31 39.96 32.39 -18.37
N LEU A 32 40.04 31.59 -17.31
CA LEU A 32 40.52 30.23 -17.45
C LEU A 32 39.35 29.49 -18.07
N ASP A 33 39.37 29.52 -19.40
CA ASP A 33 38.57 28.69 -20.28
C ASP A 33 38.81 27.23 -19.88
N ARG A 34 37.93 26.69 -19.03
CA ARG A 34 37.71 25.25 -18.92
C ARG A 34 36.65 24.88 -19.95
N SER A 35 36.95 25.07 -21.22
CA SER A 35 36.33 24.33 -22.30
C SER A 35 36.74 22.85 -22.11
N ALA A 36 35.93 22.10 -21.35
CA ALA A 36 35.91 20.66 -21.53
C ALA A 36 35.55 20.38 -23.00
N PRO A 37 36.25 19.49 -23.71
CA PRO A 37 35.91 19.21 -25.09
C PRO A 37 34.50 18.60 -25.11
N SER A 38 33.55 19.34 -25.68
CA SER A 38 32.26 18.80 -26.06
C SER A 38 32.50 17.73 -27.12
N VAL A 39 32.38 16.46 -26.73
CA VAL A 39 32.45 15.34 -27.66
C VAL A 39 31.18 15.37 -28.50
N ALA A 40 31.30 15.85 -29.75
CA ALA A 40 30.26 15.65 -30.75
C ALA A 40 30.26 14.18 -31.15
N VAL A 41 29.28 13.41 -30.66
CA VAL A 41 29.05 12.03 -31.13
C VAL A 41 28.29 12.13 -32.46
N SER A 42 28.95 11.78 -33.55
CA SER A 42 28.35 11.71 -34.88
C SER A 42 27.44 10.49 -35.00
N GLY A 43 26.20 10.61 -34.52
CA GLY A 43 25.10 9.70 -34.85
C GLY A 43 24.29 10.27 -36.01
N SER A 44 24.05 9.50 -37.07
CA SER A 44 23.14 9.91 -38.15
C SER A 44 21.69 9.77 -37.68
N GLY A 45 21.09 10.88 -37.24
CA GLY A 45 19.71 10.96 -36.79
C GLY A 45 19.54 12.09 -35.78
N THR A 46 18.35 12.69 -35.72
CA THR A 46 18.05 13.82 -34.86
C THR A 46 16.96 13.48 -33.84
N GLY A 47 17.02 14.07 -32.66
CA GLY A 47 16.01 13.97 -31.60
C GLY A 47 15.13 15.21 -31.52
N ALA A 48 14.20 15.20 -30.57
CA ALA A 48 13.34 16.30 -30.24
C ALA A 48 13.27 16.52 -28.72
N VAL A 49 13.02 17.76 -28.30
CA VAL A 49 12.66 18.12 -26.93
C VAL A 49 11.35 18.89 -27.00
N TYR A 50 10.36 18.47 -26.23
CA TYR A 50 9.08 19.14 -26.15
C TYR A 50 8.61 19.23 -24.71
N GLY A 51 7.67 20.11 -24.46
CA GLY A 51 7.11 20.27 -23.13
C GLY A 51 6.37 21.57 -23.04
N TYR A 52 6.12 22.01 -21.81
CA TYR A 52 5.41 23.24 -21.56
C TYR A 52 6.28 24.21 -20.78
N VAL A 53 6.17 25.50 -21.11
CA VAL A 53 6.73 26.58 -20.32
C VAL A 53 5.60 27.25 -19.54
N THR A 54 5.79 27.41 -18.23
CA THR A 54 4.77 27.90 -17.30
C THR A 54 5.26 29.10 -16.51
N ALA A 55 4.34 30.01 -16.18
CA ALA A 55 4.51 31.09 -15.22
C ALA A 55 4.27 30.52 -13.81
N GLY A 56 5.11 29.57 -13.44
CA GLY A 56 5.02 28.78 -12.22
C GLY A 56 6.41 28.47 -11.69
N ARG A 57 6.47 27.79 -10.55
CA ARG A 57 7.73 27.52 -9.84
C ARG A 57 8.07 26.03 -9.69
N ASN A 58 7.25 25.14 -10.29
CA ASN A 58 7.55 23.74 -10.66
C ASN A 58 6.30 23.00 -11.16
N ARG A 59 6.48 22.14 -12.20
CA ARG A 59 5.54 21.21 -12.88
C ARG A 59 4.14 21.74 -13.24
N ILE A 60 3.60 21.29 -14.38
CA ILE A 60 2.26 21.71 -14.82
C ILE A 60 1.20 21.15 -13.86
N LEU A 61 0.49 22.06 -13.21
CA LEU A 61 -0.74 21.77 -12.49
C LEU A 61 -1.89 22.51 -13.18
N PRO A 62 -3.10 21.92 -13.28
CA PRO A 62 -4.25 22.61 -13.86
C PRO A 62 -4.51 23.97 -13.18
N GLY A 63 -4.44 25.06 -13.95
CA GLY A 63 -4.63 26.43 -13.45
C GLY A 63 -3.36 27.29 -13.36
N VAL A 64 -2.16 26.72 -13.57
CA VAL A 64 -0.93 27.50 -13.71
C VAL A 64 -0.90 28.19 -15.09
N PRO A 65 -0.65 29.50 -15.18
CA PRO A 65 -0.60 30.19 -16.48
C PRO A 65 0.53 29.65 -17.34
N LEU A 66 0.21 29.26 -18.57
CA LEU A 66 1.18 28.81 -19.57
C LEU A 66 1.82 30.03 -20.24
N LEU A 67 3.14 30.02 -20.43
CA LEU A 67 3.88 31.13 -21.01
C LEU A 67 3.98 30.96 -22.52
N LYS A 68 3.36 31.89 -23.26
CA LYS A 68 3.56 32.05 -24.70
C LYS A 68 4.88 32.78 -24.97
N ASN A 69 5.57 32.37 -26.02
CA ASN A 69 6.77 33.03 -26.53
C ASN A 69 7.92 33.08 -25.51
N ALA A 70 8.00 32.07 -24.63
CA ALA A 70 9.20 31.82 -23.84
C ALA A 70 10.23 31.17 -24.77
N GLU A 71 11.44 31.71 -24.77
CA GLU A 71 12.58 31.17 -25.48
C GLU A 71 13.14 29.97 -24.73
N VAL A 72 13.49 28.95 -25.50
CA VAL A 72 14.09 27.73 -24.98
C VAL A 72 15.33 27.47 -25.79
N ILE A 73 16.50 27.46 -25.13
CA ILE A 73 17.81 27.31 -25.77
C ILE A 73 18.50 26.06 -25.25
N LEU A 74 19.09 25.28 -26.14
CA LEU A 74 19.99 24.17 -25.82
C LEU A 74 21.43 24.55 -26.22
N GLN A 75 22.39 24.38 -25.30
CA GLN A 75 23.84 24.56 -25.53
C GLN A 75 24.60 23.28 -25.18
N PRO A 76 25.62 22.84 -25.95
CA PRO A 76 26.23 23.49 -27.11
C PRO A 76 25.35 23.44 -28.37
N GLY A 77 25.66 24.21 -29.42
CA GLY A 77 24.91 24.19 -30.70
C GLY A 77 23.82 25.26 -30.86
N GLY A 78 23.32 25.84 -29.77
CA GLY A 78 22.49 27.05 -29.81
C GLY A 78 21.09 26.86 -30.40
N TYR A 79 20.57 25.63 -30.39
CA TYR A 79 19.23 25.31 -30.85
C TYR A 79 18.21 26.06 -30.02
N ARG A 80 17.26 26.72 -30.69
CA ARG A 80 16.27 27.55 -30.02
C ARG A 80 14.88 27.40 -30.61
N THR A 81 13.89 27.45 -29.74
CA THR A 81 12.47 27.53 -30.11
C THR A 81 11.76 28.51 -29.19
N HIS A 82 10.50 28.80 -29.52
CA HIS A 82 9.61 29.55 -28.65
C HIS A 82 8.37 28.73 -28.34
N SER A 83 7.86 28.85 -27.13
CA SER A 83 6.58 28.24 -26.75
C SER A 83 5.39 28.89 -27.48
N ASP A 84 4.39 28.07 -27.83
CA ASP A 84 3.17 28.46 -28.54
C ASP A 84 2.15 29.16 -27.61
N SER A 85 0.96 29.49 -28.13
CA SER A 85 -0.12 30.12 -27.35
C SER A 85 -0.68 29.25 -26.22
N ARG A 86 -0.35 27.96 -26.18
CA ARG A 86 -0.67 27.00 -25.13
C ARG A 86 0.57 26.69 -24.28
N GLY A 87 1.62 27.48 -24.39
CA GLY A 87 2.90 27.30 -23.70
C GLY A 87 3.67 26.06 -24.11
N VAL A 88 3.25 25.35 -25.17
CA VAL A 88 3.93 24.16 -25.67
C VAL A 88 5.12 24.60 -26.49
N TYR A 89 6.30 24.06 -26.21
CA TYR A 89 7.46 24.24 -27.07
C TYR A 89 7.86 22.90 -27.67
N THR A 90 8.51 22.95 -28.83
CA THR A 90 9.10 21.78 -29.47
C THR A 90 10.36 22.22 -30.20
N LEU A 91 11.46 21.55 -29.91
CA LEU A 91 12.76 21.61 -30.57
C LEU A 91 12.90 20.28 -31.29
N ASN A 92 12.72 20.26 -32.61
CA ASN A 92 12.96 19.07 -33.41
C ASN A 92 14.38 19.13 -33.98
N ASP A 93 14.78 18.02 -34.57
CA ASP A 93 16.02 17.91 -35.31
C ASP A 93 17.30 18.20 -34.51
N ILE A 94 17.28 17.95 -33.20
CA ILE A 94 18.37 18.22 -32.27
C ILE A 94 19.35 17.05 -32.29
N PRO A 95 20.63 17.27 -32.61
CA PRO A 95 21.62 16.20 -32.57
C PRO A 95 21.73 15.56 -31.19
N PRO A 96 22.05 14.27 -31.10
CA PRO A 96 22.23 13.60 -29.82
C PRO A 96 23.41 14.21 -29.05
N ALA A 97 23.15 14.79 -27.87
CA ALA A 97 24.18 15.28 -26.97
C ALA A 97 23.58 15.60 -25.59
N THR A 98 24.43 15.91 -24.62
CA THR A 98 24.04 16.54 -23.36
C THR A 98 24.10 18.05 -23.51
N TYR A 99 23.02 18.71 -23.11
CA TYR A 99 22.83 20.13 -23.26
C TYR A 99 22.61 20.80 -21.90
N LEU A 100 23.08 22.03 -21.76
CA LEU A 100 22.50 23.00 -20.85
C LEU A 100 21.24 23.56 -21.53
N MET A 101 20.10 23.37 -20.89
CA MET A 101 18.84 23.93 -21.38
C MET A 101 18.48 25.17 -20.59
N THR A 102 18.29 26.29 -21.28
CA THR A 102 17.89 27.55 -20.68
C THR A 102 16.49 27.90 -21.15
N PHE A 103 15.60 28.11 -20.21
CA PHE A 103 14.30 28.72 -20.44
C PHE A 103 14.39 30.20 -20.08
N SER A 104 13.94 31.05 -20.99
CA SER A 104 13.97 32.51 -20.83
C SER A 104 12.66 33.10 -21.30
N ALA A 105 12.11 34.07 -20.57
CA ALA A 105 10.93 34.80 -21.02
C ALA A 105 11.00 36.25 -20.56
N LYS A 106 10.44 37.16 -21.37
CA LYS A 106 10.44 38.58 -21.02
C LYS A 106 9.74 38.81 -19.68
N GLY A 107 10.47 39.38 -18.72
CA GLY A 107 9.97 39.64 -17.37
C GLY A 107 10.04 38.44 -16.42
N TYR A 108 10.77 37.39 -16.79
CA TYR A 108 11.07 36.23 -15.96
C TYR A 108 12.59 36.02 -15.80
N GLU A 109 12.99 35.46 -14.67
CA GLU A 109 14.36 34.98 -14.43
C GLU A 109 14.61 33.75 -15.29
N ASP A 110 15.83 33.60 -15.80
CA ASP A 110 16.21 32.43 -16.56
C ASP A 110 16.20 31.20 -15.65
N PHE A 111 15.64 30.11 -16.16
CA PHE A 111 15.69 28.82 -15.49
C PHE A 111 16.57 27.89 -16.30
N GLN A 112 17.61 27.38 -15.66
CA GLN A 112 18.56 26.48 -16.29
C GLN A 112 18.35 25.06 -15.76
N VAL A 113 18.28 24.13 -16.70
CA VAL A 113 18.32 22.70 -16.43
C VAL A 113 19.63 22.21 -17.01
N GLU A 114 20.55 21.85 -16.13
CA GLU A 114 21.81 21.21 -16.51
C GLU A 114 21.56 19.76 -16.92
N ASN A 115 22.50 19.20 -17.68
CA ASN A 115 22.51 17.78 -18.05
C ASN A 115 21.27 17.30 -18.83
N VAL A 116 20.66 18.15 -19.66
CA VAL A 116 19.54 17.79 -20.55
C VAL A 116 20.03 16.95 -21.70
N ARG A 117 19.80 15.63 -21.63
CA ARG A 117 20.26 14.67 -22.63
C ARG A 117 19.21 14.51 -23.74
N VAL A 118 19.56 14.92 -24.96
CA VAL A 118 18.72 14.74 -26.16
C VAL A 118 19.33 13.65 -27.02
N LEU A 119 18.51 12.76 -27.57
CA LEU A 119 18.96 11.53 -28.23
C LEU A 119 18.21 11.27 -29.54
N ALA A 120 18.82 10.56 -30.49
CA ALA A 120 18.34 10.47 -31.87
C ALA A 120 17.03 9.68 -31.99
N GLY A 121 16.08 10.19 -32.76
CA GLY A 121 14.78 9.55 -33.00
C GLY A 121 13.81 9.63 -31.81
N GLN A 122 14.20 10.30 -30.72
CA GLN A 122 13.41 10.40 -29.50
C GLN A 122 12.85 11.80 -29.28
N ALA A 123 11.72 11.89 -28.60
CA ALA A 123 11.15 13.15 -28.14
C ALA A 123 11.20 13.19 -26.61
N LEU A 124 12.08 14.03 -26.03
CA LEU A 124 12.20 14.26 -24.60
C LEU A 124 11.09 15.21 -24.11
N PHE A 125 10.29 14.78 -23.14
CA PHE A 125 9.35 15.67 -22.45
C PHE A 125 10.01 16.37 -21.26
N LEU A 126 10.18 17.70 -21.32
CA LEU A 126 10.77 18.49 -20.23
C LEU A 126 9.98 19.79 -20.04
N ASP A 127 9.53 20.08 -18.82
CA ASP A 127 8.82 21.33 -18.54
C ASP A 127 9.76 22.41 -17.99
N GLY A 128 9.51 23.65 -18.38
CA GLY A 128 10.15 24.85 -17.83
C GLY A 128 9.19 25.63 -16.93
N SER A 129 9.63 25.97 -15.71
CA SER A 129 8.87 26.85 -14.81
C SER A 129 9.71 28.06 -14.49
N LEU A 130 9.25 29.23 -14.92
CA LEU A 130 10.00 30.47 -14.80
C LEU A 130 9.44 31.35 -13.68
N PHE A 131 10.33 31.83 -12.82
CA PHE A 131 10.01 32.82 -11.79
C PHE A 131 9.93 34.21 -12.45
N PRO A 132 8.88 35.02 -12.19
CA PRO A 132 8.87 36.40 -12.66
C PRO A 132 10.09 37.15 -12.10
N VAL A 133 10.76 37.97 -12.93
CA VAL A 133 11.85 38.83 -12.46
C VAL A 133 11.34 39.64 -11.28
N PRO A 134 11.98 39.54 -10.11
CA PRO A 134 11.61 40.30 -8.95
C PRO A 134 11.48 41.78 -9.30
N LYS A 135 10.37 42.42 -8.93
CA LYS A 135 10.16 43.87 -9.16
C LYS A 135 10.44 44.70 -7.90
N GLY A 136 10.99 44.07 -6.87
CA GLY A 136 11.30 44.66 -5.59
C GLY A 136 11.79 43.61 -4.59
N ALA A 137 11.90 44.02 -3.32
CA ALA A 137 12.33 43.14 -2.25
C ALA A 137 11.44 41.90 -2.12
N ALA A 138 12.07 40.77 -1.81
CA ALA A 138 11.37 39.52 -1.54
C ALA A 138 10.48 39.69 -0.30
N LYS A 139 9.29 39.09 -0.31
CA LYS A 139 8.39 39.07 0.84
C LYS A 139 7.90 37.65 1.08
N ALA A 140 8.36 37.03 2.16
CA ALA A 140 7.86 35.73 2.59
C ALA A 140 6.45 35.89 3.16
N ALA A 141 5.59 34.92 2.86
CA ALA A 141 4.32 34.70 3.51
C ALA A 141 4.11 33.20 3.66
N LEU A 142 3.61 32.79 4.82
CA LEU A 142 3.37 31.40 5.14
C LEU A 142 2.04 31.29 5.90
N SER A 143 1.25 30.28 5.55
CA SER A 143 -0.02 29.97 6.22
C SER A 143 -0.26 28.47 6.26
N LEU A 144 -1.09 27.99 7.20
CA LEU A 144 -1.57 26.61 7.15
C LEU A 144 -2.64 26.48 6.08
N THR A 145 -2.75 25.28 5.52
CA THR A 145 -3.79 24.95 4.55
C THR A 145 -4.23 23.49 4.66
N THR A 146 -5.14 23.05 3.79
CA THR A 146 -5.51 21.64 3.63
C THR A 146 -4.79 21.06 2.40
N ALA A 147 -4.84 19.74 2.24
CA ALA A 147 -4.24 19.05 1.08
C ALA A 147 -4.65 19.63 -0.30
N MET A 148 -5.85 20.20 -0.40
CA MET A 148 -6.39 20.78 -1.63
C MET A 148 -6.41 22.31 -1.64
N GLY A 149 -5.92 22.98 -0.59
CA GLY A 149 -6.02 24.44 -0.49
C GLY A 149 -7.42 24.96 -0.19
N VAL A 150 -8.37 24.07 0.14
CA VAL A 150 -9.80 24.39 0.32
C VAL A 150 -10.31 23.73 1.61
N GLY A 151 -11.05 24.49 2.42
CA GLY A 151 -11.63 24.02 3.68
C GLY A 151 -10.99 24.66 4.91
N ARG A 152 -11.40 24.19 6.09
CA ARG A 152 -10.84 24.64 7.37
C ARG A 152 -9.57 23.86 7.68
N THR A 153 -8.51 24.56 8.04
CA THR A 153 -7.30 23.97 8.59
C THR A 153 -7.57 23.38 9.97
N PRO A 154 -7.02 22.19 10.29
CA PRO A 154 -7.00 21.70 11.66
C PRO A 154 -6.38 22.72 12.61
N GLN A 155 -6.92 22.82 13.83
CA GLN A 155 -6.32 23.65 14.89
C GLN A 155 -5.17 22.92 15.59
N GLU A 156 -5.23 21.59 15.62
CA GLU A 156 -4.25 20.70 16.22
C GLU A 156 -3.98 19.56 15.24
N TYR A 157 -2.75 19.05 15.25
CA TYR A 157 -2.33 17.94 14.39
C TYR A 157 -1.85 16.80 15.28
N PRO A 158 -2.42 15.59 15.18
CA PRO A 158 -1.75 14.43 15.76
C PRO A 158 -0.32 14.37 15.22
N TYR A 159 0.66 14.11 16.08
CA TYR A 159 2.03 13.95 15.58
C TYR A 159 2.11 12.74 14.63
N ASN A 160 3.14 12.66 13.80
CA ASN A 160 3.27 11.75 12.66
C ASN A 160 2.18 11.87 11.57
N THR A 161 1.35 12.92 11.61
CA THR A 161 0.42 13.26 10.50
C THR A 161 0.94 14.40 9.63
N THR A 162 0.38 14.53 8.42
CA THR A 162 0.81 15.54 7.44
C THR A 162 0.22 16.91 7.73
N VAL A 163 1.10 17.88 7.93
CA VAL A 163 0.81 19.32 7.97
C VAL A 163 0.99 19.89 6.57
N TYR A 164 0.04 20.70 6.11
CA TYR A 164 0.12 21.39 4.82
C TYR A 164 0.40 22.88 5.01
N LEU A 165 1.43 23.37 4.35
CA LEU A 165 1.97 24.73 4.45
C LEU A 165 1.79 25.45 3.11
N ASP A 166 1.12 26.58 3.07
CA ASP A 166 0.93 27.39 1.86
C ASP A 166 1.83 28.62 1.87
N ALA A 167 2.74 28.70 0.91
CA ALA A 167 3.62 29.84 0.66
C ALA A 167 3.14 30.74 -0.49
N GLY A 168 1.93 30.53 -1.02
CA GLY A 168 1.43 31.13 -2.26
C GLY A 168 1.22 32.64 -2.20
N LYS A 169 1.11 33.21 -0.99
CA LYS A 169 1.05 34.67 -0.77
C LYS A 169 2.42 35.35 -0.78
N SER A 170 3.49 34.60 -0.94
CA SER A 170 4.84 35.15 -1.00
C SER A 170 5.08 35.91 -2.32
N HIS A 171 5.77 37.05 -2.28
CA HIS A 171 5.99 37.94 -3.42
C HIS A 171 7.48 38.10 -3.76
N ASN A 172 7.77 38.39 -5.04
CA ASN A 172 9.13 38.63 -5.55
C ASN A 172 10.13 37.51 -5.17
N LEU A 173 9.70 36.25 -5.20
CA LEU A 173 10.62 35.13 -4.96
C LEU A 173 11.49 34.89 -6.18
N SER A 174 12.69 34.37 -5.92
CA SER A 174 13.64 33.86 -6.91
C SER A 174 13.86 32.36 -6.70
N GLY A 175 14.26 31.66 -7.75
CA GLY A 175 14.48 30.20 -7.74
C GLY A 175 15.57 29.73 -6.78
N GLU A 176 16.61 30.55 -6.57
CA GLU A 176 17.74 30.25 -5.67
C GLU A 176 17.54 30.79 -4.25
N GLY A 177 16.46 31.53 -4.02
CA GLY A 177 16.27 32.32 -2.81
C GLY A 177 15.43 31.66 -1.72
N ILE A 178 14.97 30.41 -1.87
CA ILE A 178 14.06 29.77 -0.90
C ILE A 178 14.85 28.85 0.04
N ARG A 179 14.71 29.07 1.34
CA ARG A 179 15.34 28.26 2.38
C ARG A 179 14.37 28.02 3.53
N TRP A 180 14.42 26.82 4.13
CA TRP A 180 13.55 26.43 5.23
C TRP A 180 14.36 26.14 6.50
N GLU A 181 13.79 26.48 7.65
CA GLU A 181 14.25 26.00 8.95
C GLU A 181 13.03 25.51 9.73
N ILE A 182 13.14 24.32 10.33
CA ILE A 182 12.09 23.78 11.20
C ILE A 182 12.69 23.55 12.57
N TYR A 183 12.12 24.20 13.58
CA TYR A 183 12.54 24.04 14.95
C TYR A 183 11.58 23.13 15.71
N GLY A 184 12.14 22.17 16.44
CA GLY A 184 11.40 21.29 17.34
C GLY A 184 10.92 21.99 18.62
N PRO A 185 10.19 21.27 19.48
CA PRO A 185 9.63 21.80 20.72
C PRO A 185 10.67 22.31 21.72
N ASP A 186 11.90 21.78 21.66
CA ASP A 186 13.05 22.18 22.46
C ASP A 186 13.83 23.37 21.86
N GLY A 187 13.38 23.90 20.71
CA GLY A 187 14.04 24.99 19.99
C GLY A 187 15.24 24.55 19.16
N THR A 188 15.48 23.24 18.98
CA THR A 188 16.55 22.72 18.13
C THR A 188 16.14 22.66 16.66
N LEU A 189 17.09 22.87 15.75
CA LEU A 189 16.85 22.73 14.31
C LEU A 189 16.71 21.25 13.96
N LEU A 190 15.65 20.89 13.24
CA LEU A 190 15.44 19.54 12.71
C LEU A 190 16.26 19.31 11.44
N TYR A 191 16.91 18.14 11.39
CA TYR A 191 17.70 17.68 10.25
C TYR A 191 16.97 16.57 9.49
N ASP A 192 17.35 16.35 8.23
CA ASP A 192 16.81 15.29 7.40
C ASP A 192 17.13 13.92 8.02
N PRO A 193 16.13 13.04 8.22
CA PRO A 193 16.34 11.73 8.81
C PRO A 193 17.25 10.80 7.97
N TYR A 194 17.49 11.12 6.69
CA TYR A 194 18.33 10.37 5.77
C TYR A 194 19.66 11.07 5.44
N ASP A 195 19.83 12.34 5.84
CA ASP A 195 21.09 13.08 5.75
C ASP A 195 21.21 14.05 6.94
N SER A 196 21.90 13.61 7.98
CA SER A 196 22.07 14.36 9.22
C SER A 196 22.82 15.68 9.07
N ASN A 197 23.44 15.95 7.91
CA ASN A 197 24.12 17.21 7.62
C ASN A 197 23.21 18.26 6.96
N ARG A 198 21.97 17.89 6.59
CA ARG A 198 21.03 18.79 5.91
C ARG A 198 19.84 19.13 6.80
N PRO A 199 19.48 20.42 6.95
CA PRO A 199 18.23 20.80 7.59
C PRO A 199 17.02 20.17 6.90
N TYR A 200 16.02 19.76 7.67
CA TYR A 200 14.79 19.18 7.12
C TYR A 200 14.10 20.21 6.22
N THR A 201 13.83 19.81 4.98
CA THR A 201 13.13 20.66 4.01
C THR A 201 11.72 20.12 3.75
N PRO A 202 10.65 20.94 3.95
CA PRO A 202 9.29 20.56 3.57
C PRO A 202 9.21 20.14 2.11
N LYS A 203 8.44 19.08 1.82
CA LYS A 203 8.29 18.55 0.46
C LYS A 203 7.13 19.25 -0.24
N ILE A 204 7.21 19.49 -1.54
CA ILE A 204 6.05 19.98 -2.29
C ILE A 204 4.95 18.92 -2.24
N THR A 205 3.69 19.33 -2.10
CA THR A 205 2.57 18.40 -2.14
C THR A 205 2.46 17.74 -3.51
N GLU A 206 2.31 16.41 -3.52
CA GLU A 206 2.15 15.64 -4.75
C GLU A 206 0.67 15.44 -5.14
N MET A 207 -0.25 16.11 -4.43
CA MET A 207 -1.69 16.00 -4.67
C MET A 207 -2.06 16.54 -6.06
N PRO A 208 -2.81 15.76 -6.87
CA PRO A 208 -3.27 16.24 -8.17
C PRO A 208 -4.05 17.55 -8.05
N LYS A 209 -3.67 18.56 -8.86
CA LYS A 209 -4.28 19.92 -8.89
C LYS A 209 -4.05 20.78 -7.65
N ALA A 210 -3.18 20.38 -6.72
CA ALA A 210 -2.79 21.26 -5.62
C ALA A 210 -1.98 22.47 -6.14
N SER A 211 -1.88 23.52 -5.34
CA SER A 211 -1.00 24.66 -5.65
C SER A 211 0.47 24.24 -5.50
N PRO A 212 1.38 24.67 -6.40
CA PRO A 212 2.83 24.36 -6.29
C PRO A 212 3.48 25.06 -5.08
N PHE A 213 2.74 25.92 -4.39
CA PHE A 213 3.16 26.60 -3.18
C PHE A 213 2.75 25.88 -1.89
N VAL A 214 2.14 24.71 -2.01
CA VAL A 214 1.74 23.90 -0.88
C VAL A 214 2.82 22.87 -0.60
N PHE A 215 3.39 22.93 0.60
CA PHE A 215 4.41 22.04 1.10
C PHE A 215 3.85 21.15 2.21
N THR A 216 4.54 20.05 2.51
CA THR A 216 4.18 19.08 3.52
C THR A 216 5.32 18.94 4.54
N PHE A 217 4.91 18.84 5.81
CA PHE A 217 5.77 18.56 6.95
C PHE A 217 5.09 17.51 7.83
N VAL A 218 5.85 16.60 8.43
CA VAL A 218 5.34 15.59 9.36
C VAL A 218 6.05 15.75 10.71
N PRO A 219 5.38 16.23 11.76
CA PRO A 219 5.98 16.39 13.08
C PRO A 219 6.34 15.02 13.68
N PRO A 220 7.59 14.78 14.10
CA PRO A 220 8.01 13.46 14.61
C PRO A 220 7.56 13.13 16.04
N GLY A 221 6.98 14.09 16.76
CA GLY A 221 6.56 13.94 18.15
C GLY A 221 5.59 15.03 18.58
N ALA A 222 5.06 14.93 19.80
CA ALA A 222 4.19 15.97 20.35
C ALA A 222 5.00 17.24 20.71
N GLY A 223 4.38 18.40 20.52
CA GLY A 223 4.92 19.70 20.89
C GLY A 223 4.75 20.76 19.80
N LYS A 224 5.30 21.95 20.08
CA LYS A 224 5.20 23.10 19.18
C LYS A 224 6.37 23.15 18.20
N TYR A 225 6.07 23.02 16.92
CA TYR A 225 7.04 23.12 15.84
C TYR A 225 6.95 24.50 15.21
N THR A 226 8.11 25.14 15.04
CA THR A 226 8.19 26.46 14.40
C THR A 226 8.80 26.29 13.02
N ILE A 227 8.01 26.55 11.98
CA ILE A 227 8.42 26.46 10.59
C ILE A 227 8.72 27.87 10.09
N ARG A 228 9.96 28.09 9.63
CA ARG A 228 10.40 29.34 9.02
C ARG A 228 10.68 29.16 7.54
N LEU A 229 10.10 30.07 6.76
CA LEU A 229 10.39 30.27 5.35
C LEU A 229 11.25 31.53 5.22
N TYR A 230 12.46 31.37 4.71
CA TYR A 230 13.31 32.46 4.27
C TYR A 230 13.24 32.58 2.76
N VAL A 231 13.09 33.82 2.30
CA VAL A 231 13.11 34.16 0.88
C VAL A 231 14.06 35.31 0.61
N SER A 232 14.91 35.15 -0.38
CA SER A 232 15.79 36.19 -0.90
C SER A 232 15.63 36.29 -2.41
N ASN A 233 16.19 37.37 -2.98
CA ASN A 233 16.29 37.54 -4.41
C ASN A 233 17.49 38.44 -4.75
N PRO A 234 17.94 38.48 -6.02
CA PRO A 234 19.10 39.30 -6.41
C PRO A 234 18.94 40.82 -6.18
N LEU A 235 17.71 41.33 -6.05
CA LEU A 235 17.43 42.75 -5.77
C LEU A 235 17.38 43.10 -4.27
N SER A 236 17.46 42.09 -3.40
CA SER A 236 17.37 42.23 -1.95
C SER A 236 18.27 41.18 -1.30
N LEU A 237 19.49 41.60 -0.98
CA LEU A 237 20.48 40.76 -0.28
C LEU A 237 20.04 40.39 1.16
N SER A 238 19.08 41.11 1.73
CA SER A 238 18.47 40.75 3.02
C SER A 238 17.34 39.72 2.82
N GLU A 239 17.41 38.61 3.56
CA GLU A 239 16.33 37.61 3.61
C GLU A 239 15.05 38.20 4.23
N SER A 240 13.91 37.99 3.57
CA SER A 240 12.59 38.15 4.17
C SER A 240 12.17 36.83 4.81
N ARG A 241 11.55 36.90 5.99
CA ARG A 241 11.13 35.70 6.74
C ARG A 241 9.62 35.70 6.99
N ALA A 242 9.02 34.53 6.89
CA ALA A 242 7.70 34.24 7.44
C ALA A 242 7.81 33.02 8.35
N GLU A 243 7.01 33.02 9.41
CA GLU A 243 7.02 31.96 10.42
C GLU A 243 5.59 31.51 10.70
N ILE A 244 5.43 30.22 10.93
CA ILE A 244 4.21 29.66 11.47
C ILE A 244 4.56 28.63 12.54
N THR A 245 3.72 28.57 13.57
CA THR A 245 3.82 27.55 14.60
C THR A 245 2.71 26.53 14.41
N VAL A 246 3.06 25.26 14.52
CA VAL A 246 2.14 24.13 14.48
C VAL A 246 2.23 23.41 15.81
N GLU A 247 1.08 23.21 16.44
CA GLU A 247 0.96 22.40 17.65
C GLU A 247 0.65 20.97 17.24
N ALA A 248 1.66 20.10 17.37
CA ALA A 248 1.49 18.67 17.25
C ALA A 248 1.07 18.13 18.62
N VAL A 249 -0.02 17.38 18.67
CA VAL A 249 -0.60 16.86 19.91
C VAL A 249 -0.53 15.34 19.91
N ASN A 250 -0.43 14.77 21.11
CA ASN A 250 -0.75 13.37 21.32
C ASN A 250 -2.28 13.23 21.35
N VAL A 251 -2.86 12.34 20.54
CA VAL A 251 -4.30 12.04 20.56
C VAL A 251 -4.57 10.64 21.10
N SER A 252 -5.72 10.43 21.73
CA SER A 252 -6.10 9.11 22.25
C SER A 252 -6.26 8.07 21.14
N PRO A 253 -5.93 6.79 21.39
CA PRO A 253 -6.21 5.70 20.47
C PRO A 253 -7.72 5.50 20.28
N GLU A 254 -8.10 4.89 19.17
CA GLU A 254 -9.44 4.41 18.87
C GLU A 254 -9.52 2.91 19.17
N ALA A 255 -10.49 2.48 19.99
CA ALA A 255 -10.70 1.08 20.33
C ALA A 255 -11.84 0.46 19.51
N TYR A 256 -11.64 -0.80 19.13
CA TYR A 256 -12.58 -1.62 18.38
C TYR A 256 -12.67 -3.00 19.03
N SER A 257 -13.88 -3.55 19.13
CA SER A 257 -14.15 -4.82 19.81
C SER A 257 -15.10 -5.67 18.99
N ARG A 258 -14.82 -6.98 18.88
CA ARG A 258 -15.67 -7.93 18.16
C ARG A 258 -15.71 -9.31 18.82
N VAL A 259 -16.76 -10.08 18.52
CA VAL A 259 -16.81 -11.53 18.78
C VAL A 259 -16.08 -12.25 17.64
N TYR A 260 -15.39 -13.35 17.94
CA TYR A 260 -14.79 -14.25 16.93
C TYR A 260 -14.98 -15.71 17.33
N ALA A 261 -14.67 -16.63 16.41
CA ALA A 261 -15.04 -18.04 16.56
C ALA A 261 -14.24 -18.83 17.61
N GLY A 262 -13.09 -18.34 18.09
CA GLY A 262 -12.29 -18.95 19.18
C GLY A 262 -11.82 -20.40 18.95
N PRO A 263 -10.92 -20.96 19.78
CA PRO A 263 -10.26 -20.34 20.91
C PRO A 263 -9.06 -19.47 20.51
N LEU A 264 -8.38 -19.83 19.42
CA LEU A 264 -7.21 -19.11 18.95
C LEU A 264 -7.60 -18.15 17.83
N PRO A 265 -7.10 -16.90 17.82
CA PRO A 265 -7.21 -16.05 16.64
C PRO A 265 -6.47 -16.69 15.45
N PRO A 266 -6.68 -16.22 14.20
CA PRO A 266 -5.94 -16.70 13.04
C PRO A 266 -4.43 -16.78 13.28
N GLN A 267 -3.94 -18.00 13.53
CA GLN A 267 -2.52 -18.22 13.78
C GLN A 267 -1.86 -18.50 12.44
N LYS A 268 -0.99 -17.60 11.96
CA LYS A 268 -0.24 -17.81 10.70
C LYS A 268 0.62 -19.10 10.72
N ALA A 269 0.88 -19.68 11.90
CA ALA A 269 1.52 -20.98 12.09
C ALA A 269 0.55 -22.18 11.98
N GLY A 270 -0.75 -21.94 12.17
CA GLY A 270 -1.85 -22.91 12.19
C GLY A 270 -1.87 -23.74 13.48
N SER A 271 -2.99 -23.72 14.22
CA SER A 271 -3.18 -24.59 15.39
C SER A 271 -3.54 -26.03 15.01
N GLY A 272 -4.09 -26.22 13.80
CA GLY A 272 -4.65 -27.50 13.37
C GLY A 272 -6.02 -27.82 14.01
N GLU A 273 -6.51 -26.95 14.88
CA GLU A 273 -7.73 -27.14 15.66
C GLU A 273 -8.92 -26.43 15.00
N LEU A 274 -10.10 -27.05 15.09
CA LEU A 274 -11.35 -26.41 14.68
C LEU A 274 -11.72 -25.28 15.66
N GLN A 275 -12.47 -24.31 15.16
CA GLN A 275 -12.96 -23.23 16.00
C GLN A 275 -14.09 -23.71 16.92
N ALA A 276 -14.17 -23.14 18.12
CA ALA A 276 -15.06 -23.62 19.18
C ALA A 276 -16.49 -23.06 19.07
N THR A 277 -16.66 -21.87 18.49
CA THR A 277 -17.91 -21.10 18.55
C THR A 277 -18.26 -20.49 17.20
N THR A 278 -19.47 -19.93 17.06
CA THR A 278 -19.92 -19.27 15.82
C THR A 278 -19.26 -17.93 15.54
N GLY A 279 -18.66 -17.30 16.57
CA GLY A 279 -18.19 -15.91 16.46
C GLY A 279 -19.32 -14.89 16.32
N LEU A 280 -20.54 -15.24 16.72
CA LEU A 280 -21.70 -14.34 16.66
C LEU A 280 -21.90 -13.62 17.98
N SER A 281 -22.41 -12.39 17.90
CA SER A 281 -22.90 -11.65 19.07
C SER A 281 -24.26 -12.13 19.58
N ILE A 282 -24.80 -13.23 19.05
CA ILE A 282 -26.06 -13.83 19.50
C ILE A 282 -25.82 -15.32 19.71
N THR A 283 -26.04 -15.78 20.94
CA THR A 283 -25.63 -17.11 21.41
C THR A 283 -26.62 -17.64 22.46
N ARG A 284 -26.34 -18.79 23.06
CA ARG A 284 -27.18 -19.43 24.07
C ARG A 284 -26.47 -19.55 25.41
N GLU A 285 -27.26 -19.69 26.47
CA GLU A 285 -26.77 -20.08 27.79
C GLU A 285 -25.88 -21.33 27.70
N GLY A 286 -24.75 -21.28 28.41
CA GLY A 286 -23.73 -22.33 28.45
C GLY A 286 -22.70 -22.27 27.32
N GLU A 287 -22.91 -21.47 26.27
CA GLU A 287 -21.93 -21.31 25.18
C GLU A 287 -20.78 -20.38 25.60
N GLN A 288 -19.59 -20.63 25.05
CA GLN A 288 -18.46 -19.73 25.19
C GLN A 288 -18.57 -18.57 24.20
N VAL A 289 -18.10 -17.40 24.61
CA VAL A 289 -18.03 -16.21 23.77
C VAL A 289 -16.60 -15.69 23.81
N TYR A 290 -15.95 -15.68 22.64
CA TYR A 290 -14.57 -15.21 22.49
C TYR A 290 -14.57 -13.79 21.93
N LEU A 291 -13.81 -12.90 22.58
CA LEU A 291 -13.75 -11.47 22.31
C LEU A 291 -12.34 -11.08 21.86
N ARG A 292 -12.26 -10.17 20.91
CA ARG A 292 -10.99 -9.61 20.40
C ARG A 292 -11.04 -8.09 20.44
N GLY A 293 -9.94 -7.50 20.93
CA GLY A 293 -9.67 -6.07 20.88
C GLY A 293 -8.81 -5.70 19.67
N TYR A 294 -9.05 -4.52 19.14
CA TYR A 294 -8.26 -3.91 18.08
C TYR A 294 -8.13 -2.40 18.33
N ALA A 295 -6.96 -1.85 18.02
CA ALA A 295 -6.64 -0.45 18.30
C ALA A 295 -6.14 0.25 17.05
N LEU A 296 -6.40 1.56 16.94
CA LEU A 296 -5.75 2.42 15.97
C LEU A 296 -5.33 3.71 16.65
N ASP A 297 -4.11 4.16 16.40
CA ASP A 297 -3.63 5.44 16.92
C ASP A 297 -2.93 6.25 15.82
N ARG A 298 -3.46 7.46 15.57
CA ARG A 298 -2.94 8.37 14.54
C ARG A 298 -1.52 8.86 14.83
N ASN A 299 -1.09 8.80 16.08
CA ASN A 299 0.27 9.10 16.51
C ASN A 299 1.28 8.04 16.04
N TYR A 300 0.85 6.79 15.91
CA TYR A 300 1.74 5.69 15.55
C TYR A 300 2.14 5.75 14.08
N PRO A 301 3.42 5.54 13.75
CA PRO A 301 3.87 5.53 12.37
C PRO A 301 3.15 4.42 11.61
N THR A 302 2.66 4.75 10.42
CA THR A 302 2.18 3.75 9.47
C THR A 302 3.35 2.86 9.05
N PRO A 303 3.12 1.60 8.66
CA PRO A 303 4.13 0.76 8.03
C PRO A 303 4.89 1.55 6.95
N VAL A 304 6.16 1.85 7.22
CA VAL A 304 7.03 2.46 6.21
C VAL A 304 7.18 1.41 5.12
N LEU A 305 6.57 1.67 3.96
CA LEU A 305 6.73 0.97 2.68
C LEU A 305 7.45 -0.38 2.82
N TYR A 306 6.70 -1.43 3.17
CA TYR A 306 7.14 -2.84 3.16
C TYR A 306 8.59 -3.03 3.64
N ASN A 307 8.80 -3.13 4.96
CA ASN A 307 10.08 -3.57 5.51
C ASN A 307 10.25 -5.07 5.24
N PRO A 308 10.97 -5.51 4.19
CA PRO A 308 11.16 -6.92 3.91
C PRO A 308 12.27 -7.41 4.84
N GLY A 309 11.98 -7.50 6.13
CA GLY A 309 12.91 -7.99 7.14
C GLY A 309 12.95 -7.27 8.49
N GLY A 310 12.09 -6.28 8.77
CA GLY A 310 12.07 -5.65 10.08
C GLY A 310 10.79 -5.92 10.86
N ASN A 311 10.97 -6.23 12.14
CA ASN A 311 9.93 -6.62 13.10
C ASN A 311 9.42 -5.41 13.90
N THR A 312 9.44 -4.21 13.31
CA THR A 312 9.04 -2.99 14.01
C THR A 312 7.51 -2.96 14.09
N PRO A 313 6.94 -2.82 15.31
CA PRO A 313 5.50 -2.64 15.49
C PRO A 313 4.97 -1.52 14.61
N ASP A 314 3.81 -1.73 14.02
CA ASP A 314 3.05 -0.69 13.34
C ASP A 314 1.64 -0.59 13.88
N ILE A 315 0.98 0.52 13.55
CA ILE A 315 -0.39 0.83 14.00
C ILE A 315 -1.40 -0.29 13.69
N TYR A 316 -1.18 -1.13 12.68
CA TYR A 316 -2.10 -2.20 12.26
C TYR A 316 -1.71 -3.58 12.80
N GLY A 317 -0.62 -3.70 13.56
CA GLY A 317 -0.11 -4.98 14.06
C GLY A 317 0.44 -5.90 12.94
N LYS A 318 1.03 -5.32 11.88
CA LYS A 318 1.75 -6.10 10.86
C LYS A 318 3.22 -6.31 11.29
N ASN A 319 4.03 -6.90 10.42
CA ASN A 319 5.45 -7.21 10.68
C ASN A 319 5.68 -8.07 11.95
N ASP A 320 4.93 -9.17 12.06
CA ASP A 320 4.93 -10.09 13.21
C ASP A 320 4.46 -9.47 14.54
N ASP A 321 3.73 -8.36 14.50
CA ASP A 321 3.09 -7.73 15.66
C ASP A 321 1.56 -7.97 15.75
N HIS A 322 1.12 -9.21 15.55
CA HIS A 322 -0.31 -9.57 15.55
C HIS A 322 -1.05 -9.24 16.86
N TYR A 323 -0.30 -9.08 17.96
CA TYR A 323 -0.84 -8.72 19.27
C TYR A 323 -0.82 -7.21 19.55
N GLN A 324 -0.49 -6.39 18.54
CA GLN A 324 -0.45 -4.93 18.63
C GLN A 324 0.27 -4.47 19.91
N ARG A 325 1.54 -4.89 20.08
CA ARG A 325 2.30 -4.77 21.35
C ARG A 325 2.51 -3.34 21.82
N ALA A 326 2.29 -2.36 20.95
CA ALA A 326 2.21 -0.95 21.30
C ALA A 326 1.13 -0.67 22.36
N PHE A 327 0.03 -1.42 22.34
CA PHE A 327 -1.15 -1.12 23.14
C PHE A 327 -1.29 -2.04 24.35
N SER A 328 -1.92 -1.51 25.40
CA SER A 328 -2.45 -2.29 26.52
C SER A 328 -3.98 -2.29 26.52
N TRP A 329 -4.56 -3.36 27.06
CA TRP A 329 -5.97 -3.72 26.85
C TRP A 329 -6.66 -3.90 28.19
N GLN A 330 -7.81 -3.25 28.35
CA GLN A 330 -8.65 -3.42 29.53
C GLN A 330 -10.08 -3.76 29.12
N TRP A 331 -10.57 -4.89 29.64
CA TRP A 331 -11.93 -5.36 29.45
C TRP A 331 -12.77 -5.25 30.71
N GLN A 332 -14.03 -4.91 30.53
CA GLN A 332 -15.09 -5.02 31.53
C GLN A 332 -16.30 -5.72 30.91
N LEU A 333 -17.07 -6.45 31.72
CA LEU A 333 -18.26 -7.17 31.27
C LEU A 333 -19.42 -6.89 32.21
N GLU A 334 -20.54 -6.47 31.66
CA GLU A 334 -21.77 -6.20 32.40
C GLU A 334 -22.92 -7.01 31.81
N LEU A 335 -23.72 -7.66 32.65
CA LEU A 335 -24.94 -8.35 32.27
C LEU A 335 -26.15 -7.45 32.55
N ASP A 336 -26.94 -7.17 31.52
CA ASP A 336 -28.24 -6.51 31.61
C ASP A 336 -29.37 -7.55 31.48
N GLN A 337 -30.19 -7.62 32.53
CA GLN A 337 -31.43 -8.40 32.57
C GLN A 337 -32.61 -7.47 32.84
N GLY A 338 -33.29 -7.04 31.78
CA GLY A 338 -34.50 -6.22 31.89
C GLY A 338 -34.25 -4.81 32.45
N GLY A 339 -33.11 -4.21 32.11
CA GLY A 339 -32.66 -2.89 32.57
C GLY A 339 -31.86 -2.92 33.87
N LYS A 340 -31.66 -4.10 34.48
CA LYS A 340 -30.83 -4.28 35.68
C LYS A 340 -29.45 -4.75 35.26
N LYS A 341 -28.48 -3.85 35.42
CA LYS A 341 -27.08 -4.05 35.08
C LYS A 341 -26.31 -4.63 36.26
N ARG A 342 -25.51 -5.67 36.01
CA ARG A 342 -24.64 -6.35 36.99
C ARG A 342 -23.23 -6.51 36.42
N ASP A 343 -22.23 -6.00 37.12
CA ASP A 343 -20.83 -6.26 36.79
C ASP A 343 -20.52 -7.75 36.95
N VAL A 344 -20.07 -8.38 35.87
CA VAL A 344 -19.68 -9.79 35.78
C VAL A 344 -18.28 -9.89 35.15
N SER A 345 -17.45 -8.86 35.30
CA SER A 345 -16.09 -8.81 34.74
C SER A 345 -15.20 -9.95 35.28
N ASN A 346 -15.51 -10.50 36.45
CA ASN A 346 -14.85 -11.68 37.00
C ASN A 346 -15.10 -12.98 36.21
N TRP A 347 -16.06 -12.99 35.28
CA TRP A 347 -16.30 -14.11 34.36
C TRP A 347 -15.41 -14.06 33.11
N LEU A 348 -14.74 -12.92 32.86
CA LEU A 348 -13.77 -12.83 31.78
C LEU A 348 -12.53 -13.66 32.13
N LEU A 349 -12.18 -14.53 31.19
CA LEU A 349 -11.04 -15.41 31.22
C LEU A 349 -10.07 -15.04 30.10
N ARG A 350 -8.79 -15.27 30.36
CA ARG A 350 -7.72 -15.04 29.42
C ARG A 350 -7.62 -16.22 28.44
N VAL A 351 -7.46 -15.94 27.15
CA VAL A 351 -7.18 -16.98 26.15
C VAL A 351 -5.79 -17.60 26.40
N PRO A 352 -5.65 -18.94 26.39
CA PRO A 352 -4.36 -19.59 26.57
C PRO A 352 -3.30 -19.09 25.59
N GLY A 353 -2.08 -18.81 26.10
CA GLY A 353 -0.96 -18.35 25.28
C GLY A 353 -0.83 -16.83 25.09
N GLU A 354 -1.81 -16.03 25.53
CA GLU A 354 -1.82 -14.59 25.21
C GLU A 354 -1.61 -13.66 26.40
N ASN A 355 -0.46 -13.02 26.54
CA ASN A 355 -0.12 -12.28 27.76
C ASN A 355 -0.77 -10.89 27.92
N ASN A 356 -1.31 -10.30 26.85
CA ASN A 356 -1.67 -8.88 26.83
C ASN A 356 -3.18 -8.61 26.94
N LEU A 357 -4.02 -9.63 27.14
CA LEU A 357 -5.49 -9.50 27.27
C LEU A 357 -6.18 -8.81 26.07
N GLN A 358 -5.56 -8.81 24.88
CA GLN A 358 -6.23 -8.34 23.67
C GLN A 358 -7.38 -9.29 23.30
N HIS A 359 -7.22 -10.60 23.52
CA HIS A 359 -8.27 -11.60 23.40
C HIS A 359 -8.60 -12.20 24.78
N VAL A 360 -9.90 -12.25 25.04
CA VAL A 360 -10.49 -12.78 26.27
C VAL A 360 -11.73 -13.59 25.90
N TYR A 361 -12.23 -14.40 26.82
CA TYR A 361 -13.49 -15.12 26.60
C TYR A 361 -14.27 -15.26 27.91
N PHE A 362 -15.55 -15.57 27.82
CA PHE A 362 -16.36 -15.95 28.98
C PHE A 362 -17.35 -17.06 28.58
N THR A 363 -17.88 -17.77 29.56
CA THR A 363 -19.02 -18.66 29.35
C THR A 363 -20.30 -17.89 29.67
N ALA A 364 -21.26 -17.88 28.75
CA ALA A 364 -22.54 -17.21 28.91
C ALA A 364 -23.44 -17.97 29.88
N LEU A 365 -23.26 -17.79 31.20
CA LEU A 365 -23.94 -18.60 32.21
C LEU A 365 -25.43 -18.28 32.38
N GLU A 366 -25.85 -17.07 32.04
CA GLU A 366 -27.22 -16.57 32.20
C GLU A 366 -27.71 -15.85 30.95
N ALA A 367 -28.99 -15.98 30.61
CA ALA A 367 -29.63 -15.23 29.53
C ALA A 367 -29.73 -13.73 29.88
N GLY A 368 -29.64 -12.89 28.84
CA GLY A 368 -29.64 -11.44 28.96
C GLY A 368 -28.77 -10.79 27.88
N THR A 369 -28.56 -9.48 28.00
CA THR A 369 -27.66 -8.74 27.12
C THR A 369 -26.37 -8.45 27.86
N TYR A 370 -25.26 -8.97 27.35
CA TYR A 370 -23.93 -8.69 27.88
C TYR A 370 -23.36 -7.49 27.12
N HIS A 371 -22.80 -6.55 27.88
CA HIS A 371 -22.05 -5.41 27.35
C HIS A 371 -20.56 -5.65 27.64
N ALA A 372 -19.83 -6.10 26.62
CA ALA A 372 -18.38 -6.19 26.67
C ALA A 372 -17.78 -4.83 26.33
N MET A 373 -16.98 -4.30 27.24
CA MET A 373 -16.48 -2.94 27.20
C MET A 373 -14.96 -2.96 27.14
N LEU A 374 -14.39 -2.43 26.06
CA LEU A 374 -12.95 -2.37 25.84
C LEU A 374 -12.45 -0.92 25.97
N THR A 375 -11.37 -0.74 26.72
CA THR A 375 -10.56 0.49 26.72
C THR A 375 -9.13 0.12 26.35
N VAL A 376 -8.49 0.95 25.53
CA VAL A 376 -7.14 0.74 25.02
C VAL A 376 -6.26 1.91 25.45
N ASN A 377 -5.03 1.61 25.81
CA ASN A 377 -4.00 2.62 26.06
C ASN A 377 -2.81 2.39 25.12
N ASP A 378 -2.29 3.46 24.52
CA ASP A 378 -1.21 3.47 23.53
C ASP A 378 0.21 3.43 24.13
N ASN A 379 0.33 3.55 25.47
CA ASN A 379 1.60 3.65 26.20
C ASN A 379 2.54 4.71 25.61
N ASP A 380 2.00 5.80 25.06
CA ASP A 380 2.73 6.80 24.30
C ASP A 380 3.82 7.48 25.16
N PRO A 381 5.06 7.69 24.63
CA PRO A 381 6.15 8.33 25.38
C PRO A 381 5.86 9.80 25.76
N TYR A 382 4.93 10.46 25.09
CA TYR A 382 4.46 11.82 25.39
C TYR A 382 3.28 11.83 26.39
N GLY A 383 2.95 10.68 26.96
CA GLY A 383 1.94 10.50 28.01
C GLY A 383 0.88 9.49 27.56
N PRO A 384 0.57 8.46 28.36
CA PRO A 384 -0.40 7.44 27.96
C PRO A 384 -1.80 8.04 27.87
N LEU A 385 -2.47 7.88 26.73
CA LEU A 385 -3.87 8.27 26.57
C LEU A 385 -4.75 7.03 26.46
N GLU A 386 -5.92 7.09 27.09
CA GLU A 386 -6.93 6.04 27.00
C GLU A 386 -7.92 6.36 25.89
N SER A 387 -8.36 5.32 25.17
CA SER A 387 -9.40 5.42 24.18
C SER A 387 -10.76 5.75 24.80
N GLU A 388 -11.68 6.25 23.98
CA GLU A 388 -13.09 6.06 24.30
C GLU A 388 -13.41 4.56 24.41
N ARG A 389 -14.39 4.23 25.25
CA ARG A 389 -14.78 2.84 25.49
C ARG A 389 -15.53 2.28 24.29
N ALA A 390 -15.00 1.24 23.66
CA ALA A 390 -15.73 0.45 22.69
C ALA A 390 -16.71 -0.48 23.42
N ILE A 391 -17.98 -0.48 22.99
CA ILE A 391 -19.04 -1.30 23.59
C ILE A 391 -19.55 -2.29 22.55
N LEU A 392 -19.45 -3.58 22.89
CA LEU A 392 -19.97 -4.69 22.11
C LEU A 392 -21.12 -5.35 22.86
N GLU A 393 -22.30 -5.36 22.25
CA GLU A 393 -23.49 -6.02 22.79
C GLU A 393 -23.56 -7.48 22.33
N ILE A 394 -23.79 -8.38 23.27
CA ILE A 394 -23.94 -9.82 23.03
C ILE A 394 -25.27 -10.28 23.64
N LEU A 395 -26.19 -10.77 22.80
CA LEU A 395 -27.47 -11.30 23.23
C LEU A 395 -27.35 -12.79 23.52
N VAL A 396 -27.60 -13.17 24.77
CA VAL A 396 -27.63 -14.57 25.22
C VAL A 396 -29.07 -14.99 25.45
N LEU A 397 -29.53 -15.99 24.71
CA LEU A 397 -30.85 -16.58 24.87
C LEU A 397 -30.81 -17.85 25.72
N PRO A 398 -31.94 -18.27 26.32
CA PRO A 398 -32.02 -19.56 27.00
C PRO A 398 -31.58 -20.74 26.12
N GLN A 399 -31.08 -21.82 26.74
CA GLN A 399 -30.52 -22.98 26.02
C GLN A 399 -31.49 -23.60 24.97
N GLY A 400 -32.81 -23.51 25.22
CA GLY A 400 -33.86 -24.07 24.35
C GLY A 400 -34.36 -23.15 23.22
N SER A 401 -33.72 -22.00 22.98
CA SER A 401 -34.22 -20.95 22.08
C SER A 401 -34.03 -21.19 20.58
N THR A 402 -34.08 -22.45 20.14
CA THR A 402 -34.05 -22.82 18.72
C THR A 402 -35.45 -22.94 18.13
N VAL A 403 -35.60 -22.60 16.85
CA VAL A 403 -36.90 -22.65 16.13
C VAL A 403 -36.91 -23.63 14.97
N GLY A 404 -35.74 -24.09 14.52
CA GLY A 404 -35.57 -25.05 13.44
C GLY A 404 -35.70 -24.44 12.03
N SER A 405 -34.98 -25.03 11.06
CA SER A 405 -34.91 -24.54 9.67
C SER A 405 -36.27 -24.41 8.98
N GLY A 406 -37.24 -25.28 9.31
CA GLY A 406 -38.58 -25.24 8.74
C GLY A 406 -39.29 -23.90 9.01
N ARG A 407 -39.18 -23.39 10.24
CA ARG A 407 -39.77 -22.11 10.63
C ARG A 407 -39.13 -20.92 9.90
N CYS A 408 -37.81 -20.99 9.66
CA CYS A 408 -37.10 -19.99 8.86
C CYS A 408 -37.64 -19.93 7.43
N LEU A 409 -37.83 -21.10 6.81
CA LEU A 409 -38.27 -21.22 5.42
C LEU A 409 -39.71 -20.76 5.18
N GLU A 410 -40.59 -20.75 6.19
CA GLU A 410 -41.94 -20.20 6.06
C GLU A 410 -41.93 -18.74 5.61
N CYS A 411 -40.99 -17.93 6.12
CA CYS A 411 -40.81 -16.54 5.73
C CYS A 411 -39.74 -16.37 4.64
N HIS A 412 -38.60 -17.04 4.78
CA HIS A 412 -37.46 -16.83 3.88
C HIS A 412 -37.57 -17.57 2.54
N SER A 413 -38.73 -18.12 2.16
CA SER A 413 -38.94 -18.85 0.89
C SER A 413 -39.01 -17.97 -0.36
N SER A 414 -38.89 -18.60 -1.54
CA SER A 414 -39.04 -17.97 -2.86
C SER A 414 -40.36 -17.22 -3.05
N ARG A 415 -41.43 -17.60 -2.34
CA ARG A 415 -42.73 -16.93 -2.40
C ARG A 415 -42.71 -15.49 -1.85
N GLN A 416 -41.65 -15.10 -1.14
CA GLN A 416 -41.39 -13.73 -0.69
C GLN A 416 -40.26 -13.03 -1.48
N GLY A 417 -39.87 -13.56 -2.65
CA GLY A 417 -38.82 -12.98 -3.48
C GLY A 417 -37.38 -13.29 -3.01
N ASN A 418 -37.21 -14.19 -2.05
CA ASN A 418 -35.88 -14.59 -1.57
C ASN A 418 -35.32 -15.80 -2.33
N ILE A 419 -34.48 -15.54 -3.33
CA ILE A 419 -33.84 -16.59 -4.15
C ILE A 419 -32.90 -17.49 -3.31
N GLN A 420 -32.41 -17.00 -2.17
CA GLN A 420 -31.41 -17.70 -1.35
C GLN A 420 -31.93 -18.98 -0.70
N SER A 421 -33.25 -19.08 -0.43
CA SER A 421 -33.85 -20.33 0.07
C SER A 421 -33.92 -21.45 -0.97
N VAL A 422 -34.01 -21.09 -2.26
CA VAL A 422 -34.08 -22.07 -3.35
C VAL A 422 -32.70 -22.62 -3.62
N THR A 423 -31.70 -21.75 -3.62
CA THR A 423 -30.29 -22.12 -3.79
C THR A 423 -29.74 -22.82 -2.55
N TRP A 424 -30.21 -22.54 -1.33
CA TRP A 424 -29.76 -23.25 -0.13
C TRP A 424 -29.98 -24.77 -0.25
N ASN A 425 -31.18 -25.18 -0.69
CA ASN A 425 -31.52 -26.59 -0.86
C ASN A 425 -30.69 -27.28 -1.96
N SER A 426 -29.99 -26.53 -2.83
CA SER A 426 -29.07 -27.10 -3.82
C SER A 426 -27.68 -27.40 -3.24
N THR A 427 -27.32 -26.74 -2.13
CA THR A 427 -26.05 -26.93 -1.42
C THR A 427 -25.96 -28.27 -0.70
N VAL A 428 -24.74 -28.71 -0.38
CA VAL A 428 -24.50 -29.91 0.44
C VAL A 428 -25.09 -29.75 1.85
N HIS A 429 -25.02 -28.55 2.42
CA HIS A 429 -25.58 -28.26 3.74
C HIS A 429 -27.10 -28.45 3.74
N GLY A 430 -27.80 -27.83 2.78
CA GLY A 430 -29.26 -27.96 2.65
C GLY A 430 -29.73 -29.37 2.29
N LYS A 431 -28.93 -30.16 1.55
CA LYS A 431 -29.28 -31.56 1.20
C LYS A 431 -29.05 -32.55 2.33
N SER A 432 -28.03 -32.33 3.14
CA SER A 432 -27.64 -33.28 4.19
C SER A 432 -28.56 -33.26 5.41
N ASN A 433 -29.31 -32.16 5.61
CA ASN A 433 -30.05 -31.86 6.84
C ASN A 433 -29.20 -31.90 8.13
N MET A 434 -27.87 -31.99 8.03
CA MET A 434 -26.94 -32.00 9.17
C MET A 434 -26.58 -30.59 9.65
N VAL A 435 -26.84 -29.57 8.83
CA VAL A 435 -26.60 -28.16 9.14
C VAL A 435 -27.90 -27.40 8.96
N THR A 436 -28.27 -26.63 9.98
CA THR A 436 -29.47 -25.80 10.05
C THR A 436 -29.13 -24.32 9.85
N CYS A 437 -30.16 -23.49 9.65
CA CYS A 437 -29.96 -22.04 9.61
C CYS A 437 -29.31 -21.52 10.91
N GLU A 438 -29.69 -22.10 12.05
CA GLU A 438 -29.27 -21.65 13.38
C GLU A 438 -27.83 -22.06 13.74
N ASP A 439 -27.27 -23.04 13.03
CA ASP A 439 -25.84 -23.41 13.18
C ASP A 439 -24.89 -22.33 12.64
N CYS A 440 -25.38 -21.53 11.68
CA CYS A 440 -24.63 -20.45 11.04
C CYS A 440 -25.06 -19.05 11.54
N HIS A 441 -26.34 -18.87 11.84
CA HIS A 441 -26.94 -17.57 12.18
C HIS A 441 -27.24 -17.40 13.67
N GLY A 442 -27.01 -18.43 14.49
CA GLY A 442 -27.35 -18.42 15.91
C GLY A 442 -28.85 -18.68 16.15
N PRO A 443 -29.29 -18.64 17.42
CA PRO A 443 -30.66 -18.96 17.79
C PRO A 443 -31.69 -17.95 17.23
N GLY A 444 -32.76 -18.46 16.65
CA GLY A 444 -33.75 -17.69 15.89
C GLY A 444 -35.00 -17.26 16.67
N GLU A 445 -35.17 -17.69 17.92
CA GLU A 445 -36.38 -17.40 18.70
C GLU A 445 -36.66 -15.89 18.83
N ALA A 446 -35.64 -15.10 19.21
CA ALA A 446 -35.78 -13.65 19.32
C ALA A 446 -36.10 -13.00 17.95
N HIS A 447 -35.55 -13.54 16.86
CA HIS A 447 -35.78 -13.04 15.50
C HIS A 447 -37.22 -13.21 15.01
N ILE A 448 -37.86 -14.33 15.32
CA ILE A 448 -39.25 -14.56 14.92
C ILE A 448 -40.23 -13.69 15.72
N GLN A 449 -39.86 -13.32 16.95
CA GLN A 449 -40.66 -12.44 17.82
C GLN A 449 -40.45 -10.95 17.50
N ALA A 450 -39.26 -10.59 17.01
CA ALA A 450 -38.91 -9.22 16.67
C ALA A 450 -39.81 -8.61 15.59
N ARG A 451 -40.26 -7.36 15.82
CA ARG A 451 -41.07 -6.58 14.89
C ARG A 451 -40.25 -5.47 14.22
N GLY A 452 -40.41 -5.33 12.91
CA GLY A 452 -39.70 -4.34 12.11
C GLY A 452 -38.25 -4.74 11.78
N THR A 453 -37.71 -4.13 10.72
CA THR A 453 -36.43 -4.52 10.13
C THR A 453 -35.24 -4.31 11.06
N LYS A 454 -35.22 -3.22 11.83
CA LYS A 454 -34.11 -2.91 12.75
C LYS A 454 -33.97 -3.96 13.84
N ALA A 455 -35.07 -4.28 14.54
CA ALA A 455 -35.07 -5.28 15.60
C ALA A 455 -34.70 -6.67 15.05
N LYS A 456 -35.29 -7.08 13.93
CA LYS A 456 -34.98 -8.37 13.29
C LYS A 456 -33.50 -8.54 12.95
N ARG A 457 -32.82 -7.48 12.50
CA ARG A 457 -31.37 -7.51 12.22
C ARG A 457 -30.51 -7.59 13.48
N ALA A 458 -31.00 -7.09 14.61
CA ALA A 458 -30.28 -7.11 15.88
C ALA A 458 -30.45 -8.44 16.64
N THR A 459 -31.41 -9.29 16.25
CA THR A 459 -31.77 -10.54 16.94
C THR A 459 -31.44 -11.80 16.13
N ILE A 460 -30.68 -11.68 15.04
CA ILE A 460 -30.11 -12.82 14.32
C ILE A 460 -28.68 -12.51 13.88
N GLY A 461 -27.80 -13.50 13.94
CA GLY A 461 -26.38 -13.33 13.61
C GLY A 461 -26.15 -13.25 12.10
N ILE A 462 -25.31 -12.32 11.68
CA ILE A 462 -24.69 -12.30 10.35
C ILE A 462 -23.20 -12.03 10.56
N THR A 463 -22.36 -12.91 10.05
CA THR A 463 -20.90 -12.74 10.12
C THR A 463 -20.26 -13.06 8.78
N HIS A 464 -19.15 -12.39 8.52
CA HIS A 464 -18.26 -12.71 7.41
C HIS A 464 -16.98 -13.38 7.88
N ASP A 465 -16.84 -13.65 9.19
CA ASP A 465 -15.67 -14.28 9.79
C ASP A 465 -15.52 -15.73 9.29
N ALA A 466 -14.31 -16.08 8.84
CA ALA A 466 -14.01 -17.42 8.32
C ALA A 466 -14.11 -18.50 9.41
N GLY A 467 -13.94 -18.13 10.68
CA GLY A 467 -13.96 -19.03 11.81
C GLY A 467 -15.31 -19.71 12.02
N LEU A 468 -16.42 -19.11 11.54
CA LEU A 468 -17.72 -19.79 11.50
C LEU A 468 -17.64 -21.10 10.72
N CYS A 469 -16.96 -21.09 9.56
CA CYS A 469 -16.71 -22.29 8.77
C CYS A 469 -15.71 -23.21 9.46
N GLY A 470 -14.70 -22.62 10.12
CA GLY A 470 -13.66 -23.32 10.87
C GLY A 470 -14.15 -24.18 12.02
N ARG A 471 -15.43 -24.09 12.42
CA ARG A 471 -16.05 -25.02 13.37
C ARG A 471 -16.15 -26.45 12.86
N CYS A 472 -16.30 -26.61 11.54
CA CYS A 472 -16.54 -27.90 10.90
C CYS A 472 -15.55 -28.20 9.76
N HIS A 473 -14.95 -27.16 9.16
CA HIS A 473 -14.13 -27.27 7.97
C HIS A 473 -12.65 -27.06 8.27
N SER A 474 -11.84 -28.10 8.12
CA SER A 474 -10.38 -28.04 8.28
C SER A 474 -9.67 -27.18 7.22
N GLN A 475 -10.34 -26.84 6.13
CA GLN A 475 -9.86 -25.86 5.13
C GLN A 475 -9.59 -24.48 5.76
N TYR A 476 -10.27 -24.16 6.87
CA TYR A 476 -10.01 -22.96 7.66
C TYR A 476 -8.52 -22.89 8.08
N ASN A 477 -7.96 -23.99 8.57
CA ASN A 477 -6.56 -24.06 9.00
C ASN A 477 -5.57 -23.84 7.84
N GLN A 478 -5.98 -24.15 6.60
CA GLN A 478 -5.20 -23.83 5.40
C GLN A 478 -5.33 -22.35 5.03
N TRP A 479 -6.55 -21.81 5.10
CA TRP A 479 -6.84 -20.41 4.83
C TRP A 479 -6.10 -19.46 5.78
N GLU A 480 -6.03 -19.75 7.08
CA GLU A 480 -5.29 -18.98 8.08
C GLU A 480 -3.78 -18.85 7.78
N LYS A 481 -3.24 -19.77 6.97
CA LYS A 481 -1.86 -19.73 6.50
C LYS A 481 -1.70 -18.91 5.21
N SER A 482 -2.78 -18.65 4.49
CA SER A 482 -2.74 -17.86 3.27
C SER A 482 -2.60 -16.36 3.59
N LEU A 483 -2.08 -15.58 2.64
CA LEU A 483 -2.08 -14.11 2.75
C LEU A 483 -3.50 -13.51 2.66
N HIS A 484 -4.50 -14.29 2.23
CA HIS A 484 -5.90 -13.83 2.22
C HIS A 484 -6.51 -13.77 3.62
N SER A 485 -5.96 -14.53 4.58
CA SER A 485 -6.35 -14.38 6.00
C SER A 485 -5.82 -13.10 6.65
N ASP A 486 -4.94 -12.35 5.98
CA ASP A 486 -4.45 -11.08 6.49
C ASP A 486 -5.56 -10.03 6.36
N GLY A 487 -6.21 -9.75 7.49
CA GLY A 487 -7.36 -8.84 7.57
C GLY A 487 -7.05 -7.38 7.28
N TYR A 488 -5.78 -7.00 7.16
CA TYR A 488 -5.35 -5.59 7.16
C TYR A 488 -4.57 -5.21 5.90
N ALA A 489 -5.05 -5.61 4.72
CA ALA A 489 -4.31 -5.43 3.47
C ALA A 489 -3.85 -3.98 3.17
N PHE A 490 -4.52 -2.96 3.74
CA PHE A 490 -4.08 -1.56 3.73
C PHE A 490 -4.54 -0.84 5.00
N GLY A 491 -3.90 0.28 5.32
CA GLY A 491 -4.23 1.05 6.51
C GLY A 491 -5.41 2.01 6.33
N HIS A 492 -6.41 1.94 7.22
CA HIS A 492 -7.56 2.87 7.22
C HIS A 492 -7.14 4.35 7.35
N LEU A 493 -6.03 4.62 8.05
CA LEU A 493 -5.45 5.96 8.23
C LEU A 493 -4.37 6.30 7.19
N GLU A 494 -3.97 5.34 6.35
CA GLU A 494 -2.93 5.55 5.33
C GLU A 494 -3.49 6.17 4.05
N ILE A 495 -4.70 5.76 3.67
CA ILE A 495 -5.32 6.02 2.37
C ILE A 495 -6.49 6.97 2.54
N ALA A 496 -6.56 7.99 1.68
CA ALA A 496 -7.69 8.92 1.66
C ALA A 496 -9.01 8.14 1.46
N ARG A 497 -10.02 8.43 2.28
CA ARG A 497 -11.34 7.74 2.25
C ARG A 497 -11.96 7.58 0.86
N PRO A 498 -11.89 8.56 -0.07
CA PRO A 498 -12.39 8.36 -1.43
C PRO A 498 -11.68 7.26 -2.21
N LEU A 499 -10.37 7.12 -2.04
CA LEU A 499 -9.57 6.06 -2.66
C LEU A 499 -9.83 4.70 -1.99
N LEU A 500 -10.04 4.71 -0.68
CA LEU A 500 -10.37 3.52 0.11
C LEU A 500 -11.57 2.76 -0.45
N LEU A 501 -12.59 3.47 -0.95
CA LEU A 501 -13.77 2.88 -1.59
C LEU A 501 -13.44 2.00 -2.81
N ASN A 502 -12.31 2.23 -3.49
CA ASN A 502 -11.88 1.33 -4.58
C ASN A 502 -11.25 0.04 -4.04
N CYS A 503 -10.58 0.13 -2.90
CA CYS A 503 -9.83 -0.96 -2.30
C CYS A 503 -10.76 -1.94 -1.55
N VAL A 504 -11.85 -1.44 -0.95
CA VAL A 504 -12.77 -2.27 -0.15
C VAL A 504 -13.45 -3.38 -0.94
N LYS A 505 -13.60 -3.21 -2.26
CA LYS A 505 -14.19 -4.23 -3.14
C LYS A 505 -13.42 -5.54 -3.10
N CYS A 506 -12.09 -5.47 -2.90
CA CYS A 506 -11.20 -6.61 -3.07
C CYS A 506 -10.61 -7.11 -1.76
N HIS A 507 -10.62 -6.31 -0.70
CA HIS A 507 -9.86 -6.59 0.52
C HIS A 507 -10.70 -6.75 1.78
N TYR A 508 -12.01 -6.47 1.70
CA TYR A 508 -12.96 -6.74 2.78
C TYR A 508 -14.10 -7.60 2.26
N ALA A 509 -14.51 -8.59 3.06
CA ALA A 509 -15.58 -9.50 2.67
C ALA A 509 -16.91 -8.77 2.43
N GLU A 510 -17.25 -7.83 3.31
CA GLU A 510 -18.43 -6.96 3.18
C GLU A 510 -18.43 -6.19 1.86
N GLY A 511 -17.28 -5.57 1.55
CA GLY A 511 -17.11 -4.75 0.35
C GLY A 511 -17.19 -5.59 -0.93
N PHE A 512 -16.62 -6.79 -0.94
CA PHE A 512 -16.72 -7.72 -2.05
C PHE A 512 -18.16 -8.17 -2.28
N ILE A 513 -18.85 -8.62 -1.23
CA ILE A 513 -20.24 -9.11 -1.32
C ILE A 513 -21.19 -7.99 -1.75
N GLU A 514 -21.00 -6.76 -1.27
CA GLU A 514 -21.78 -5.62 -1.74
C GLU A 514 -21.47 -5.30 -3.21
N THR A 515 -20.22 -5.45 -3.64
CA THR A 515 -19.83 -5.27 -5.04
C THR A 515 -20.53 -6.28 -5.94
N THR A 516 -20.53 -7.57 -5.61
CA THR A 516 -21.21 -8.59 -6.41
C THR A 516 -22.72 -8.35 -6.47
N LYS A 517 -23.36 -7.95 -5.36
CA LYS A 517 -24.79 -7.58 -5.36
C LYS A 517 -25.10 -6.42 -6.31
N ARG A 518 -24.21 -5.42 -6.40
CA ARG A 518 -24.37 -4.29 -7.33
C ARG A 518 -24.14 -4.71 -8.77
N MET A 519 -23.22 -5.64 -9.03
CA MET A 519 -23.05 -6.23 -10.37
C MET A 519 -24.34 -6.90 -10.84
N ASP A 520 -24.94 -7.74 -9.97
CA ASP A 520 -26.18 -8.45 -10.30
C ASP A 520 -27.37 -7.50 -10.48
N ARG A 521 -27.47 -6.48 -9.63
CA ARG A 521 -28.58 -5.51 -9.65
C ARG A 521 -28.50 -4.52 -10.81
N ASP A 522 -27.30 -3.98 -11.06
CA ASP A 522 -27.09 -2.82 -11.93
C ASP A 522 -26.41 -3.18 -13.27
N GLY A 523 -25.94 -4.42 -13.44
CA GLY A 523 -25.30 -4.91 -14.67
C GLY A 523 -23.87 -4.40 -14.88
N PHE A 524 -23.21 -3.88 -13.84
CA PHE A 524 -21.82 -3.40 -13.93
C PHE A 524 -20.82 -4.55 -13.91
N ALA A 525 -19.69 -4.39 -14.61
CA ALA A 525 -18.51 -5.23 -14.35
C ALA A 525 -17.89 -4.86 -13.00
N PHE A 526 -17.22 -5.82 -12.34
CA PHE A 526 -16.62 -5.63 -11.01
C PHE A 526 -15.73 -4.38 -10.92
N LYS A 527 -14.89 -4.15 -11.94
CA LYS A 527 -14.01 -2.97 -12.02
C LYS A 527 -14.77 -1.63 -12.05
N ASP A 528 -15.97 -1.63 -12.62
CA ASP A 528 -16.76 -0.42 -12.91
C ASP A 528 -17.71 -0.03 -11.77
N VAL A 529 -17.94 -0.93 -10.80
CA VAL A 529 -18.80 -0.63 -9.63
C VAL A 529 -18.25 0.58 -8.88
N ALA A 530 -19.04 1.63 -8.68
CA ALA A 530 -18.62 2.79 -7.89
C ALA A 530 -19.49 2.91 -6.63
N PHE A 531 -18.87 3.07 -5.46
CA PHE A 531 -19.58 3.39 -4.22
C PHE A 531 -19.94 4.87 -4.19
N ARG A 532 -20.98 5.22 -4.93
CA ARG A 532 -21.52 6.57 -5.01
C ARG A 532 -23.01 6.58 -4.72
N LYS A 533 -23.51 7.67 -4.15
CA LYS A 533 -24.93 7.92 -3.91
C LYS A 533 -25.30 9.38 -4.22
N PRO A 534 -26.53 9.66 -4.67
CA PRO A 534 -26.98 11.03 -4.87
C PRO A 534 -27.12 11.75 -3.51
N LEU A 535 -26.73 13.02 -3.44
CA LEU A 535 -26.87 13.82 -2.21
C LEU A 535 -28.33 14.04 -1.80
N PHE A 536 -29.23 14.09 -2.78
CA PHE A 536 -30.68 14.14 -2.65
C PHE A 536 -31.30 13.50 -3.91
N PRO A 537 -32.57 13.06 -3.89
CA PRO A 537 -33.20 12.44 -5.07
C PRO A 537 -33.06 13.32 -6.33
N GLY A 538 -32.43 12.78 -7.39
CA GLY A 538 -32.16 13.50 -8.65
C GLY A 538 -30.94 14.46 -8.63
N GLY A 539 -30.23 14.56 -7.50
CA GLY A 539 -29.06 15.43 -7.34
C GLY A 539 -27.73 14.83 -7.78
N PRO A 540 -26.63 15.59 -7.64
CA PRO A 540 -25.29 15.11 -7.98
C PRO A 540 -24.87 13.92 -7.09
N VAL A 541 -24.15 12.98 -7.69
CA VAL A 541 -23.62 11.78 -7.03
C VAL A 541 -22.30 12.08 -6.33
N PHE A 542 -22.19 11.64 -5.08
CA PHE A 542 -21.01 11.78 -4.23
C PHE A 542 -20.55 10.43 -3.68
N PHE A 543 -19.35 10.37 -3.10
CA PHE A 543 -18.81 9.16 -2.48
C PHE A 543 -19.72 8.67 -1.34
N ASP A 544 -20.04 7.38 -1.34
CA ASP A 544 -20.83 6.75 -0.28
C ASP A 544 -19.91 6.17 0.80
N PHE A 545 -19.46 7.01 1.73
CA PHE A 545 -18.59 6.57 2.81
C PHE A 545 -19.24 5.59 3.80
N ASN A 546 -20.56 5.38 3.73
CA ASN A 546 -21.24 4.35 4.52
C ASN A 546 -20.94 2.94 4.00
N ALA A 547 -20.37 2.81 2.81
CA ALA A 547 -19.91 1.54 2.26
C ALA A 547 -18.50 1.15 2.73
N LEU A 548 -17.81 2.02 3.49
CA LEU A 548 -16.55 1.66 4.11
C LEU A 548 -16.83 0.72 5.30
N PRO A 549 -16.18 -0.45 5.36
CA PRO A 549 -16.29 -1.33 6.52
C PRO A 549 -15.57 -0.72 7.72
N GLN A 550 -15.87 -1.25 8.91
CA GLN A 550 -15.13 -0.89 10.13
C GLN A 550 -13.64 -1.26 9.96
N PRO A 551 -12.71 -0.55 10.63
CA PRO A 551 -11.29 -0.82 10.49
C PRO A 551 -10.87 -2.24 10.88
N ASP A 552 -11.59 -2.89 11.80
CA ASP A 552 -11.37 -4.27 12.25
C ASP A 552 -12.23 -5.31 11.52
N ALA A 553 -12.90 -4.94 10.43
CA ALA A 553 -13.74 -5.83 9.64
C ALA A 553 -12.96 -6.99 9.02
N SER A 554 -13.69 -8.02 8.61
CA SER A 554 -13.11 -9.22 8.03
C SER A 554 -12.48 -8.95 6.66
N GLY A 555 -11.23 -9.41 6.49
CA GLY A 555 -10.53 -9.39 5.21
C GLY A 555 -11.10 -10.38 4.20
N ILE A 556 -10.25 -11.15 3.52
CA ILE A 556 -10.71 -12.14 2.54
C ILE A 556 -11.00 -13.47 3.23
N THR A 557 -12.29 -13.80 3.39
CA THR A 557 -12.75 -15.01 4.09
C THR A 557 -13.39 -16.03 3.14
N CYS A 558 -13.83 -17.18 3.67
CA CYS A 558 -14.51 -18.24 2.91
C CYS A 558 -15.67 -17.70 2.07
N VAL A 559 -16.43 -16.77 2.64
CA VAL A 559 -17.63 -16.19 2.01
C VAL A 559 -17.30 -15.15 0.96
N VAL A 560 -16.04 -14.84 0.66
CA VAL A 560 -15.69 -14.03 -0.51
C VAL A 560 -15.74 -14.88 -1.78
N CYS A 561 -15.19 -16.09 -1.69
CA CYS A 561 -15.11 -17.01 -2.81
C CYS A 561 -16.40 -17.84 -2.97
N HIS A 562 -16.92 -18.35 -1.85
CA HIS A 562 -18.04 -19.28 -1.83
C HIS A 562 -19.32 -18.60 -1.34
N ASN A 563 -20.44 -18.87 -1.99
CA ASN A 563 -21.75 -18.50 -1.49
C ASN A 563 -22.29 -19.62 -0.58
N PRO A 564 -22.42 -19.40 0.73
CA PRO A 564 -22.90 -20.43 1.65
C PRO A 564 -24.36 -20.82 1.38
N HIS A 565 -25.12 -19.98 0.67
CA HIS A 565 -26.49 -20.25 0.26
C HIS A 565 -26.61 -20.80 -1.15
N GLY A 566 -25.49 -21.17 -1.79
CA GLY A 566 -25.47 -21.65 -3.17
C GLY A 566 -25.61 -20.52 -4.21
N GLU A 567 -25.51 -20.90 -5.48
CA GLU A 567 -25.59 -20.01 -6.65
C GLU A 567 -26.62 -20.55 -7.64
N SER A 568 -27.23 -19.66 -8.44
CA SER A 568 -28.20 -20.02 -9.49
C SER A 568 -27.55 -20.48 -10.81
N HIS A 569 -26.22 -20.46 -10.89
CA HIS A 569 -25.47 -20.75 -12.12
C HIS A 569 -25.32 -22.28 -12.32
N SER A 570 -25.86 -22.80 -13.43
CA SER A 570 -25.74 -24.22 -13.80
C SER A 570 -24.27 -24.63 -13.96
N GLY A 571 -23.86 -25.75 -13.34
CA GLY A 571 -22.49 -26.28 -13.45
C GLY A 571 -21.51 -25.84 -12.34
N ASN A 572 -21.93 -24.95 -11.44
CA ASN A 572 -21.09 -24.44 -10.34
C ASN A 572 -21.20 -25.30 -9.07
N SER A 573 -20.60 -26.50 -9.08
CA SER A 573 -20.67 -27.44 -7.94
C SER A 573 -19.96 -26.95 -6.67
N ALA A 574 -19.05 -25.99 -6.79
CA ALA A 574 -18.30 -25.39 -5.67
C ALA A 574 -18.96 -24.13 -5.08
N ALA A 575 -20.15 -23.74 -5.56
CA ALA A 575 -20.88 -22.54 -5.13
C ALA A 575 -20.05 -21.25 -5.20
N LEU A 576 -19.23 -21.08 -6.25
CA LEU A 576 -18.40 -19.89 -6.46
C LEU A 576 -19.26 -18.66 -6.77
N ARG A 577 -19.06 -17.54 -6.08
CA ARG A 577 -19.90 -16.34 -6.24
C ARG A 577 -19.98 -15.79 -7.66
N LEU A 578 -18.89 -15.87 -8.41
CA LEU A 578 -18.82 -15.35 -9.78
C LEU A 578 -18.93 -16.44 -10.85
N GLY A 579 -19.46 -17.62 -10.48
CA GLY A 579 -19.76 -18.72 -11.41
C GLY A 579 -18.55 -19.54 -11.85
N SER A 580 -17.35 -18.95 -11.97
CA SER A 580 -16.11 -19.64 -12.33
C SER A 580 -14.92 -19.18 -11.50
N ALA A 581 -13.89 -20.02 -11.43
CA ALA A 581 -12.64 -19.70 -10.75
C ALA A 581 -11.90 -18.53 -11.42
N GLU A 582 -11.93 -18.46 -12.76
CA GLU A 582 -11.33 -17.37 -13.53
C GLU A 582 -11.95 -16.03 -13.16
N ALA A 583 -13.28 -15.91 -13.25
CA ALA A 583 -13.99 -14.67 -12.95
C ALA A 583 -13.78 -14.25 -11.49
N LEU A 584 -13.75 -15.23 -10.57
CA LEU A 584 -13.52 -15.00 -9.16
C LEU A 584 -12.12 -14.45 -8.89
N CYS A 585 -11.06 -15.13 -9.32
CA CYS A 585 -9.69 -14.68 -9.10
C CYS A 585 -9.41 -13.36 -9.82
N ALA A 586 -9.86 -13.23 -11.08
CA ALA A 586 -9.63 -12.04 -11.88
C ALA A 586 -10.35 -10.79 -11.33
N SER A 587 -11.43 -10.92 -10.55
CA SER A 587 -12.12 -9.76 -9.97
C SER A 587 -11.19 -8.86 -9.15
N CYS A 588 -10.34 -9.46 -8.30
CA CYS A 588 -9.33 -8.77 -7.50
C CYS A 588 -7.95 -8.74 -8.19
N HIS A 589 -7.66 -9.74 -9.03
CA HIS A 589 -6.34 -9.92 -9.66
C HIS A 589 -6.26 -9.49 -11.14
N ALA A 590 -7.26 -8.79 -11.68
CA ALA A 590 -7.34 -8.42 -13.10
C ALA A 590 -6.05 -7.82 -13.66
N GLU A 591 -5.48 -6.86 -12.91
CA GLU A 591 -4.23 -6.14 -13.28
C GLU A 591 -3.01 -6.61 -12.47
N LYS A 592 -3.12 -7.72 -11.72
CA LYS A 592 -1.98 -8.25 -10.96
C LYS A 592 -1.05 -9.00 -11.89
N TRP A 593 0.25 -8.89 -11.61
CA TRP A 593 1.36 -9.51 -12.34
C TRP A 593 1.09 -10.97 -12.76
N HIS A 594 0.63 -11.82 -11.83
CA HIS A 594 0.37 -13.23 -12.15
C HIS A 594 -0.69 -13.41 -13.24
N ASN A 595 -1.80 -12.65 -13.19
CA ASN A 595 -2.91 -12.80 -14.13
C ASN A 595 -2.57 -12.17 -15.49
N VAL A 596 -1.96 -10.99 -15.49
CA VAL A 596 -1.57 -10.33 -16.74
C VAL A 596 -0.47 -11.10 -17.48
N LEU A 597 0.42 -11.81 -16.76
CA LEU A 597 1.38 -12.72 -17.37
C LEU A 597 0.71 -14.00 -17.87
N LEU A 598 -0.14 -14.64 -17.06
CA LEU A 598 -0.88 -15.84 -17.45
C LEU A 598 -1.69 -15.63 -18.74
N LEU A 599 -2.35 -14.49 -18.87
CA LEU A 599 -3.13 -14.10 -20.05
C LEU A 599 -2.27 -13.46 -21.16
N GLY A 600 -0.99 -13.20 -20.90
CA GLY A 600 -0.09 -12.48 -21.78
C GLY A 600 -0.43 -11.00 -22.00
N LYS A 601 -1.34 -10.38 -21.23
CA LYS A 601 -1.82 -9.00 -21.40
C LYS A 601 -1.01 -7.95 -20.63
N ALA A 602 0.23 -8.26 -20.24
CA ALA A 602 1.01 -7.35 -19.40
C ALA A 602 1.35 -6.03 -20.13
N GLY A 603 1.64 -6.07 -21.44
CA GLY A 603 1.81 -4.86 -22.26
C GLY A 603 0.53 -4.02 -22.37
N GLU A 604 -0.62 -4.66 -22.65
CA GLU A 604 -1.93 -3.99 -22.78
C GLU A 604 -2.36 -3.25 -21.50
N THR A 605 -1.95 -3.77 -20.34
CA THR A 605 -2.28 -3.20 -19.03
C THR A 605 -1.21 -2.24 -18.51
N GLY A 606 -0.13 -1.99 -19.26
CA GLY A 606 1.00 -1.17 -18.82
C GLY A 606 1.80 -1.78 -17.67
N SER A 607 1.69 -3.09 -17.45
CA SER A 607 2.44 -3.83 -16.42
C SER A 607 3.80 -4.34 -16.94
N ALA A 608 3.95 -4.44 -18.26
CA ALA A 608 5.19 -4.74 -18.97
C ALA A 608 5.44 -3.70 -20.07
N PHE A 609 6.70 -3.55 -20.47
CA PHE A 609 7.05 -2.86 -21.69
C PHE A 609 7.34 -3.89 -22.79
N GLU A 610 6.48 -3.92 -23.81
CA GLU A 610 6.68 -4.69 -25.03
C GLU A 610 7.42 -3.82 -26.06
N TYR A 611 8.61 -4.26 -26.46
CA TYR A 611 9.48 -3.52 -27.38
C TYR A 611 8.86 -3.48 -28.79
N PRO A 612 8.70 -2.29 -29.40
CA PRO A 612 8.12 -2.16 -30.72
C PRO A 612 8.83 -3.00 -31.79
N GLY A 613 8.07 -3.64 -32.66
CA GLY A 613 8.59 -4.49 -33.74
C GLY A 613 9.00 -5.90 -33.32
N ASN A 614 8.87 -6.25 -32.03
CA ASN A 614 9.06 -7.61 -31.55
C ASN A 614 7.72 -8.33 -31.37
N ASP A 615 7.68 -9.60 -31.75
CA ASP A 615 6.54 -10.47 -31.47
C ASP A 615 6.68 -11.13 -30.10
N TYR A 616 5.61 -11.08 -29.32
CA TYR A 616 5.52 -11.64 -27.98
C TYR A 616 4.67 -12.90 -27.97
N PRO A 617 5.22 -14.08 -27.59
CA PRO A 617 4.45 -15.31 -27.53
C PRO A 617 3.31 -15.22 -26.51
N ARG A 618 2.06 -15.29 -26.95
CA ARG A 618 0.88 -15.25 -26.06
C ARG A 618 0.28 -16.64 -25.79
N LEU A 619 0.66 -17.66 -26.57
CA LEU A 619 0.21 -19.04 -26.36
C LEU A 619 0.74 -19.57 -25.02
N ASN A 620 -0.17 -19.99 -24.15
CA ASN A 620 0.16 -20.46 -22.82
C ASN A 620 -0.50 -21.81 -22.52
N TYR A 621 0.30 -22.86 -22.41
CA TYR A 621 -0.19 -24.21 -22.11
C TYR A 621 -0.63 -24.39 -20.64
N HIS A 622 -0.31 -23.45 -19.75
CA HIS A 622 -0.77 -23.45 -18.37
C HIS A 622 -2.10 -22.70 -18.18
N LEU A 623 -2.63 -22.07 -19.23
CA LEU A 623 -3.95 -21.45 -19.22
C LEU A 623 -5.01 -22.52 -19.55
N SER A 624 -5.92 -22.79 -18.60
CA SER A 624 -7.03 -23.73 -18.73
C SER A 624 -8.32 -23.14 -18.15
N GLU A 625 -9.48 -23.79 -18.32
CA GLU A 625 -10.73 -23.36 -17.66
C GLU A 625 -10.63 -23.31 -16.12
N LYS A 626 -9.76 -24.13 -15.53
CA LYS A 626 -9.47 -24.12 -14.08
C LYS A 626 -8.47 -23.02 -13.69
N THR A 627 -7.83 -22.35 -14.64
CA THR A 627 -6.92 -21.21 -14.46
C THR A 627 -6.01 -21.35 -13.24
N CYS A 628 -6.14 -20.45 -12.24
CA CYS A 628 -5.29 -20.39 -11.07
C CYS A 628 -5.48 -21.60 -10.14
N VAL A 629 -6.71 -22.12 -10.02
CA VAL A 629 -7.03 -23.18 -9.04
C VAL A 629 -6.46 -24.52 -9.43
N LEU A 630 -6.15 -24.72 -10.72
CA LEU A 630 -5.47 -25.92 -11.21
C LEU A 630 -4.15 -26.17 -10.46
N CYS A 631 -3.35 -25.10 -10.29
CA CYS A 631 -2.04 -25.20 -9.66
C CYS A 631 -2.09 -24.80 -8.19
N HIS A 632 -2.66 -23.65 -7.86
CA HIS A 632 -2.56 -23.09 -6.50
C HIS A 632 -3.44 -23.79 -5.47
N MET A 633 -4.52 -24.45 -5.92
CA MET A 633 -5.45 -25.17 -5.04
C MET A 633 -5.42 -26.69 -5.23
N ALA A 634 -4.40 -27.21 -5.93
CA ALA A 634 -4.24 -28.63 -6.12
C ALA A 634 -4.11 -29.35 -4.74
N GLY A 635 -4.74 -30.52 -4.58
CA GLY A 635 -4.69 -31.29 -3.34
C GLY A 635 -3.50 -32.23 -3.32
N ASP A 636 -2.68 -32.21 -2.27
CA ASP A 636 -1.55 -33.16 -2.16
C ASP A 636 -2.06 -34.60 -1.99
N ASN A 637 -1.39 -35.58 -2.62
CA ASN A 637 -1.74 -37.00 -2.55
C ASN A 637 -1.35 -37.65 -1.21
N GLY A 638 -0.87 -36.87 -0.24
CA GLY A 638 -0.43 -37.31 1.08
C GLY A 638 -1.30 -36.72 2.19
N ASN A 639 -1.53 -37.53 3.21
CA ASN A 639 -2.28 -37.28 4.45
C ASN A 639 -2.50 -35.78 4.77
N MET A 640 -3.77 -35.34 4.83
CA MET A 640 -4.17 -33.94 5.09
C MET A 640 -3.61 -33.33 6.38
N GLN A 641 -3.07 -34.16 7.26
CA GLN A 641 -2.42 -33.77 8.52
C GLN A 641 -0.98 -33.26 8.35
N ASP A 642 -0.23 -33.76 7.34
CA ASP A 642 1.16 -33.34 7.05
C ASP A 642 1.30 -32.52 5.75
N ALA A 643 0.29 -32.54 4.87
CA ALA A 643 0.11 -31.60 3.75
C ALA A 643 -0.22 -30.16 4.21
N ALA A 644 -0.02 -29.86 5.49
CA ALA A 644 -0.56 -28.71 6.21
C ALA A 644 -0.02 -27.34 5.76
N ASN A 645 0.88 -27.25 4.76
CA ASN A 645 1.63 -26.02 4.46
C ASN A 645 1.59 -25.57 2.98
N ILE A 646 0.99 -26.33 2.05
CA ILE A 646 0.89 -26.01 0.60
C ILE A 646 -0.39 -26.51 -0.05
N GLY A 647 -0.74 -25.95 -1.21
CA GLY A 647 -1.94 -26.31 -1.97
C GLY A 647 -3.25 -25.97 -1.26
N GLY A 648 -4.36 -26.52 -1.75
CA GLY A 648 -5.69 -26.29 -1.18
C GLY A 648 -5.98 -24.79 -0.94
N HIS A 649 -6.46 -24.44 0.25
CA HIS A 649 -6.78 -23.05 0.61
C HIS A 649 -5.58 -22.26 1.18
N THR A 650 -4.37 -22.84 1.20
CA THR A 650 -3.15 -22.08 1.48
C THR A 650 -2.75 -21.23 0.27
N LEU A 651 -3.12 -21.67 -0.94
CA LEU A 651 -2.75 -21.13 -2.25
C LEU A 651 -1.22 -21.14 -2.53
N ARG A 652 -0.46 -21.84 -1.69
CA ARG A 652 1.01 -21.87 -1.75
C ARG A 652 1.48 -23.02 -2.63
N MET A 653 2.43 -22.74 -3.51
CA MET A 653 3.11 -23.78 -4.31
C MET A 653 4.29 -24.43 -3.57
N ARG A 654 4.75 -23.84 -2.45
CA ARG A 654 5.88 -24.33 -1.66
C ARG A 654 5.71 -24.06 -0.16
N SER A 655 6.15 -25.00 0.66
CA SER A 655 6.14 -24.89 2.12
C SER A 655 7.22 -23.92 2.61
N LYS A 656 7.07 -23.44 3.86
CA LYS A 656 8.03 -22.54 4.53
C LYS A 656 9.30 -23.27 5.03
N GLY A 657 9.27 -24.61 5.08
CA GLY A 657 10.29 -25.43 5.75
C GLY A 657 10.50 -25.04 7.22
N ASN A 658 11.65 -25.40 7.80
CA ASN A 658 12.09 -24.95 9.13
C ASN A 658 12.74 -23.55 9.12
N THR A 659 12.72 -22.85 7.98
CA THR A 659 13.56 -21.67 7.74
C THR A 659 12.82 -20.34 7.78
N ASP A 660 11.54 -20.32 8.17
CA ASP A 660 10.70 -19.12 8.21
C ASP A 660 10.67 -18.24 6.94
N ILE A 661 11.12 -18.77 5.80
CA ILE A 661 11.23 -18.05 4.54
C ILE A 661 10.35 -18.72 3.49
N LEU A 662 9.34 -18.00 2.99
CA LEU A 662 8.50 -18.46 1.89
C LEU A 662 9.31 -18.46 0.57
N GLY A 663 9.15 -19.54 -0.20
CA GLY A 663 9.99 -19.87 -1.35
C GLY A 663 9.82 -19.05 -2.63
N GLY A 664 10.74 -19.30 -3.55
CA GLY A 664 10.91 -18.84 -4.93
C GLY A 664 12.15 -19.56 -5.52
N TYR A 665 12.46 -19.43 -6.80
CA TYR A 665 13.76 -19.86 -7.33
C TYR A 665 14.83 -18.78 -6.99
N GLY A 666 16.09 -19.17 -6.80
CA GLY A 666 17.21 -18.27 -6.47
C GLY A 666 17.78 -18.46 -5.05
N PRO A 667 18.82 -17.70 -4.64
CA PRO A 667 19.42 -17.85 -3.32
C PRO A 667 18.52 -17.42 -2.16
N ARG A 668 18.82 -17.89 -0.94
CA ARG A 668 18.08 -17.47 0.24
C ARG A 668 18.44 -16.02 0.62
N PRO A 669 17.51 -15.21 1.19
CA PRO A 669 17.80 -13.85 1.63
C PRO A 669 18.82 -13.78 2.76
N ASP A 670 18.76 -14.75 3.66
CA ASP A 670 19.58 -14.89 4.86
C ASP A 670 20.92 -15.60 4.59
N HIS A 671 20.93 -16.49 3.60
CA HIS A 671 22.10 -17.26 3.14
C HIS A 671 22.19 -17.24 1.61
N ARG A 672 22.82 -16.19 1.07
CA ARG A 672 22.90 -15.95 -0.39
C ARG A 672 23.77 -16.97 -1.14
N GLU A 673 24.51 -17.80 -0.42
CA GLU A 673 25.29 -18.94 -0.91
C GLU A 673 24.43 -20.21 -1.10
N LEU A 674 23.23 -20.26 -0.52
CA LEU A 674 22.33 -21.42 -0.58
C LEU A 674 21.16 -21.16 -1.52
N MET A 675 20.91 -22.07 -2.47
CA MET A 675 19.75 -21.99 -3.36
C MET A 675 18.46 -22.41 -2.65
N ARG A 676 17.39 -21.65 -2.85
CA ARG A 676 16.02 -22.02 -2.48
C ARG A 676 15.58 -23.17 -3.39
N GLY A 677 15.82 -24.40 -2.93
CA GLY A 677 15.52 -25.61 -3.70
C GLY A 677 16.73 -26.47 -4.06
N GLY A 678 17.93 -26.16 -3.57
CA GLY A 678 18.94 -27.21 -3.34
C GLY A 678 18.43 -28.18 -2.27
N GLU A 679 19.13 -29.30 -2.05
CA GLU A 679 18.85 -30.38 -1.07
C GLU A 679 18.77 -29.91 0.39
N ILE A 680 17.94 -28.91 0.68
CA ILE A 680 17.53 -28.56 2.02
C ILE A 680 16.40 -29.53 2.36
N THR A 681 16.79 -30.56 3.10
CA THR A 681 15.87 -31.49 3.77
C THR A 681 14.70 -30.72 4.40
N GLY A 682 13.46 -31.01 3.94
CA GLY A 682 12.23 -30.50 4.56
C GLY A 682 11.33 -29.56 3.74
N ASN A 683 11.75 -29.09 2.56
CA ASN A 683 10.89 -28.25 1.70
C ASN A 683 9.99 -29.08 0.77
N GLN A 684 8.68 -29.09 1.03
CA GLN A 684 7.66 -29.69 0.15
C GLN A 684 7.27 -28.77 -1.03
N LEU A 685 7.08 -29.36 -2.21
CA LEU A 685 6.63 -28.73 -3.46
C LEU A 685 5.30 -29.30 -3.93
N LEU A 686 4.40 -28.42 -4.37
CA LEU A 686 3.09 -28.82 -4.92
C LEU A 686 3.24 -29.21 -6.41
N LEU A 687 3.68 -30.45 -6.65
CA LEU A 687 4.00 -30.95 -8.01
C LEU A 687 2.89 -31.79 -8.64
N ASN A 688 1.89 -32.19 -7.86
CA ASN A 688 0.77 -33.04 -8.30
C ASN A 688 0.09 -32.53 -9.59
N ALA A 689 -0.26 -31.23 -9.65
CA ALA A 689 -0.91 -30.64 -10.83
C ALA A 689 -0.01 -30.63 -12.08
N CYS A 690 1.32 -30.68 -11.89
CA CYS A 690 2.27 -30.68 -12.99
C CYS A 690 2.50 -32.08 -13.56
N ARG A 691 2.41 -33.13 -12.73
CA ARG A 691 2.74 -34.52 -13.10
C ARG A 691 1.85 -35.08 -14.21
N ASP A 692 0.62 -34.60 -14.32
CA ASP A 692 -0.33 -35.00 -15.36
C ASP A 692 0.20 -34.74 -16.79
N CYS A 693 0.99 -33.67 -16.97
CA CYS A 693 1.56 -33.30 -18.27
C CYS A 693 3.08 -33.46 -18.35
N HIS A 694 3.77 -33.40 -17.22
CA HIS A 694 5.24 -33.40 -17.16
C HIS A 694 5.85 -34.71 -16.62
N GLY A 695 5.04 -35.73 -16.31
CA GLY A 695 5.53 -37.02 -15.81
C GLY A 695 6.14 -36.94 -14.41
N ASP A 696 7.20 -37.72 -14.15
CA ASP A 696 7.86 -37.80 -12.84
C ASP A 696 8.70 -36.54 -12.54
N LEU A 697 8.03 -35.48 -12.09
CA LEU A 697 8.66 -34.26 -11.63
C LEU A 697 9.03 -34.31 -10.14
N SER A 698 10.25 -33.86 -9.86
CA SER A 698 10.80 -33.60 -8.53
C SER A 698 11.05 -32.10 -8.25
N THR A 699 10.88 -31.23 -9.26
CA THR A 699 11.16 -29.79 -9.16
C THR A 699 10.26 -28.98 -10.10
N PHE A 700 10.05 -27.71 -9.76
CA PHE A 700 9.43 -26.73 -10.66
C PHE A 700 10.39 -26.25 -11.77
N ASN A 701 11.69 -26.44 -11.59
CA ASN A 701 12.72 -26.05 -12.56
C ASN A 701 12.85 -27.08 -13.70
N VAL A 702 11.73 -27.37 -14.37
CA VAL A 702 11.67 -28.32 -15.49
C VAL A 702 12.57 -27.83 -16.61
N ASN A 703 13.46 -28.68 -17.11
CA ASN A 703 14.45 -28.35 -18.15
C ASN A 703 15.31 -27.11 -17.84
N ARG A 704 15.54 -26.82 -16.55
CA ARG A 704 16.30 -25.65 -16.07
C ARG A 704 15.67 -24.30 -16.46
N PHE A 705 14.37 -24.26 -16.73
CA PHE A 705 13.73 -23.04 -17.20
C PHE A 705 13.64 -21.91 -16.15
N GLN A 706 13.31 -22.22 -14.89
CA GLN A 706 13.31 -21.18 -13.84
C GLN A 706 14.72 -20.64 -13.58
N GLU A 707 15.74 -21.50 -13.72
CA GLU A 707 17.14 -21.09 -13.66
C GLU A 707 17.53 -20.12 -14.77
N GLU A 708 17.12 -20.42 -16.00
CA GLU A 708 17.32 -19.55 -17.15
C GLU A 708 16.70 -18.17 -16.90
N ILE A 709 15.42 -18.12 -16.52
CA ILE A 709 14.70 -16.87 -16.25
C ILE A 709 15.33 -16.09 -15.09
N TYR A 710 15.73 -16.77 -14.02
CA TYR A 710 16.38 -16.15 -12.87
C TYR A 710 17.76 -15.57 -13.24
N THR A 711 18.51 -16.27 -14.09
CA THR A 711 19.82 -15.81 -14.60
C THR A 711 19.65 -14.56 -15.46
N LEU A 712 18.69 -14.55 -16.38
CA LEU A 712 18.36 -13.36 -17.18
C LEU A 712 17.92 -12.19 -16.29
N TRP A 713 17.12 -12.46 -15.26
CA TRP A 713 16.70 -11.43 -14.31
C TRP A 713 17.88 -10.86 -13.51
N LEU A 714 18.84 -11.69 -13.08
CA LEU A 714 20.06 -11.23 -12.43
C LEU A 714 20.92 -10.38 -13.37
N GLU A 715 21.15 -10.84 -14.60
CA GLU A 715 21.91 -10.10 -15.62
C GLU A 715 21.29 -8.72 -15.87
N LEU A 716 19.97 -8.66 -16.06
CA LEU A 716 19.25 -7.40 -16.22
C LEU A 716 19.41 -6.48 -15.00
N GLY A 717 19.33 -7.04 -13.79
CA GLY A 717 19.50 -6.28 -12.55
C GLY A 717 20.92 -5.71 -12.38
N GLU A 718 21.96 -6.45 -12.79
CA GLU A 718 23.34 -5.96 -12.79
C GLU A 718 23.55 -4.84 -13.82
N LEU A 719 23.02 -4.99 -15.03
CA LEU A 719 23.08 -3.94 -16.06
C LEU A 719 22.38 -2.66 -15.56
N LEU A 720 21.18 -2.78 -14.99
CA LEU A 720 20.44 -1.65 -14.43
C LEU A 720 21.19 -0.96 -13.26
N ARG A 721 21.86 -1.71 -12.40
CA ARG A 721 22.69 -1.15 -11.32
C ARG A 721 23.93 -0.44 -11.85
N ALA A 722 24.61 -1.03 -12.83
CA ALA A 722 25.82 -0.47 -13.42
C ALA A 722 25.53 0.91 -14.04
N GLU A 723 24.38 1.08 -14.67
CA GLU A 723 23.94 2.34 -15.27
C GLU A 723 23.37 3.36 -14.26
N ASN A 724 23.21 2.99 -12.98
CA ASN A 724 22.59 3.82 -11.95
C ASN A 724 23.40 3.85 -10.64
N SER A 725 24.69 4.20 -10.76
CA SER A 725 25.58 4.42 -9.60
C SER A 725 25.67 3.23 -8.64
N GLY A 726 25.48 2.01 -9.15
CA GLY A 726 25.55 0.76 -8.37
C GLY A 726 24.28 0.40 -7.58
N VAL A 727 23.20 1.17 -7.70
CA VAL A 727 21.95 0.95 -6.97
C VAL A 727 20.75 0.86 -7.91
N LEU A 728 19.72 0.10 -7.53
CA LEU A 728 18.43 0.18 -8.21
C LEU A 728 17.60 1.31 -7.58
N PRO A 729 16.74 1.99 -8.33
CA PRO A 729 15.90 3.03 -7.76
C PRO A 729 15.00 2.51 -6.64
N GLY A 730 14.92 3.27 -5.55
CA GLY A 730 14.04 2.98 -4.43
C GLY A 730 12.55 3.18 -4.77
N TYR A 731 11.68 2.89 -3.81
CA TYR A 731 10.26 3.19 -3.95
C TYR A 731 9.97 4.67 -3.71
N ARG A 732 9.00 5.24 -4.44
CA ARG A 732 8.56 6.62 -4.23
C ARG A 732 7.64 6.72 -3.00
N PRO A 733 7.96 7.57 -1.99
CA PRO A 733 7.07 7.84 -0.87
C PRO A 733 5.84 8.64 -1.33
N GLY A 734 4.67 8.00 -1.34
CA GLY A 734 3.41 8.59 -1.86
C GLY A 734 2.52 7.54 -2.52
N ASP A 735 3.12 6.48 -3.05
CA ASP A 735 2.40 5.38 -3.68
C ASP A 735 2.10 4.28 -2.64
N LYS A 736 1.23 4.59 -1.68
CA LYS A 736 0.84 3.71 -0.56
C LYS A 736 0.05 2.46 -0.97
N CYS A 737 0.13 2.05 -2.23
CA CYS A 737 -0.43 0.80 -2.77
C CYS A 737 0.61 -0.03 -3.52
N ALA A 738 1.90 0.37 -3.50
CA ALA A 738 2.97 -0.16 -4.33
C ALA A 738 3.15 -1.68 -4.28
N THR A 739 2.86 -2.29 -3.14
CA THR A 739 3.00 -3.73 -2.91
C THR A 739 1.98 -4.55 -3.70
N CYS A 740 0.93 -3.92 -4.24
CA CYS A 740 -0.21 -4.62 -4.81
C CYS A 740 -0.73 -3.98 -6.11
N HIS A 741 -0.65 -2.67 -6.30
CA HIS A 741 -1.04 -2.02 -7.53
C HIS A 741 -0.02 -0.93 -7.88
N ARG A 742 0.87 -1.26 -8.82
CA ARG A 742 1.74 -0.31 -9.56
C ARG A 742 2.43 0.73 -8.69
N GLY A 743 3.26 0.28 -7.75
CA GLY A 743 4.13 1.20 -7.03
C GLY A 743 5.00 1.98 -7.99
N GLY A 744 5.06 3.30 -7.82
CA GLY A 744 6.07 4.11 -8.49
C GLY A 744 7.43 3.82 -7.89
N THR A 745 8.43 3.84 -8.75
CA THR A 745 9.83 3.86 -8.35
C THR A 745 10.35 5.27 -8.49
N LEU A 746 11.38 5.60 -7.71
CA LEU A 746 12.18 6.76 -8.04
C LEU A 746 12.68 6.59 -9.48
N PRO A 747 12.73 7.65 -10.29
CA PRO A 747 13.27 7.55 -11.63
C PRO A 747 14.76 7.19 -11.57
N PHE A 748 15.25 6.48 -12.60
CA PHE A 748 16.68 6.32 -12.82
C PHE A 748 17.34 7.68 -13.09
N GLU A 749 18.56 7.85 -12.60
CA GLU A 749 19.37 9.02 -12.94
C GLU A 749 19.73 8.95 -14.44
N ASN A 750 19.51 10.03 -15.20
CA ASN A 750 19.92 10.15 -16.61
C ASN A 750 19.29 9.16 -17.62
N ASP A 751 18.06 8.66 -17.36
CA ASP A 751 17.30 7.75 -18.24
C ASP A 751 16.22 8.44 -19.07
N SER A 752 16.61 9.45 -19.85
CA SER A 752 15.68 10.26 -20.65
C SER A 752 14.89 9.47 -21.70
N GLU A 753 15.42 8.32 -22.14
CA GLU A 753 14.81 7.43 -23.13
C GLU A 753 13.87 6.39 -22.53
N LEU A 754 13.74 6.39 -21.20
CA LEU A 754 13.08 5.34 -20.44
C LEU A 754 13.65 3.95 -20.76
N ILE A 755 14.89 3.83 -21.26
CA ILE A 755 15.50 2.54 -21.56
C ILE A 755 15.67 1.74 -20.27
N LEU A 756 16.20 2.38 -19.23
CA LEU A 756 16.35 1.77 -17.91
C LEU A 756 14.97 1.56 -17.27
N GLU A 757 14.03 2.51 -17.34
CA GLU A 757 12.69 2.39 -16.76
C GLU A 757 11.83 1.34 -17.45
N ASN A 758 11.91 1.20 -18.78
CA ASN A 758 11.21 0.17 -19.55
C ASN A 758 11.75 -1.22 -19.23
N ALA A 759 13.08 -1.36 -19.23
CA ALA A 759 13.76 -2.60 -18.84
C ALA A 759 13.48 -2.94 -17.37
N TYR A 760 13.47 -1.93 -16.50
CA TYR A 760 13.16 -2.07 -15.07
C TYR A 760 11.69 -2.37 -14.81
N THR A 761 10.76 -1.90 -15.64
CA THR A 761 9.34 -2.27 -15.59
C THR A 761 9.19 -3.78 -15.76
N ASN A 762 9.87 -4.36 -16.74
CA ASN A 762 9.91 -5.81 -16.92
C ASN A 762 10.63 -6.52 -15.77
N TYR A 763 11.78 -5.99 -15.30
CA TYR A 763 12.49 -6.51 -14.13
C TYR A 763 11.60 -6.59 -12.88
N LYS A 764 10.85 -5.51 -12.59
CA LYS A 764 9.88 -5.41 -11.48
C LYS A 764 8.75 -6.40 -11.65
N LEU A 765 8.17 -6.49 -12.86
CA LEU A 765 7.08 -7.42 -13.15
C LEU A 765 7.49 -8.86 -12.83
N ILE A 766 8.64 -9.30 -13.35
CA ILE A 766 9.10 -10.68 -13.18
C ILE A 766 9.49 -10.95 -11.71
N GLY A 767 10.16 -9.99 -11.06
CA GLY A 767 10.50 -10.10 -9.64
C GLY A 767 9.28 -10.18 -8.71
N ASN A 768 8.20 -9.47 -9.05
CA ASN A 768 6.93 -9.47 -8.30
C ASN A 768 6.05 -10.68 -8.61
N ASP A 769 6.13 -11.22 -9.84
CA ASP A 769 5.43 -12.44 -10.25
C ASP A 769 5.93 -13.70 -9.52
N ARG A 770 7.23 -13.77 -9.19
CA ARG A 770 7.84 -14.85 -8.38
C ARG A 770 7.67 -16.28 -8.91
N SER A 771 6.98 -16.50 -10.03
CA SER A 771 6.85 -17.81 -10.69
C SER A 771 8.09 -18.17 -11.49
N TRP A 772 8.93 -17.18 -11.78
CA TRP A 772 10.14 -17.31 -12.61
C TRP A 772 9.81 -17.91 -13.98
N GLY A 773 8.74 -17.41 -14.60
CA GLY A 773 8.33 -17.74 -15.95
C GLY A 773 7.29 -18.86 -16.06
N ILE A 774 6.92 -19.55 -14.98
CA ILE A 774 5.91 -20.63 -15.04
C ILE A 774 4.56 -20.09 -15.53
N HIS A 775 4.14 -18.89 -15.11
CA HIS A 775 2.86 -18.35 -15.55
C HIS A 775 2.77 -18.16 -17.06
N ASN A 776 3.86 -17.82 -17.76
CA ASN A 776 3.91 -17.78 -19.21
C ASN A 776 5.37 -17.85 -19.72
N PRO A 777 5.88 -19.07 -20.02
CA PRO A 777 7.30 -19.27 -20.30
C PRO A 777 7.82 -18.47 -21.49
N GLY A 778 7.12 -18.52 -22.62
CA GLY A 778 7.54 -17.85 -23.86
C GLY A 778 7.53 -16.33 -23.73
N TYR A 779 6.48 -15.78 -23.10
CA TYR A 779 6.32 -14.35 -22.92
C TYR A 779 7.37 -13.75 -21.97
N VAL A 780 7.58 -14.38 -20.80
CA VAL A 780 8.53 -13.89 -19.79
C VAL A 780 9.97 -13.92 -20.29
N ARG A 781 10.37 -15.02 -20.95
CA ARG A 781 11.71 -15.11 -21.58
C ARG A 781 11.93 -13.94 -22.55
N LYS A 782 10.96 -13.70 -23.44
CA LYS A 782 11.05 -12.65 -24.46
C LYS A 782 11.16 -11.25 -23.86
N LEU A 783 10.36 -10.94 -22.83
CA LEU A 783 10.43 -9.65 -22.12
C LEU A 783 11.82 -9.41 -21.52
N LEU A 784 12.42 -10.41 -20.86
CA LEU A 784 13.73 -10.27 -20.25
C LEU A 784 14.84 -10.15 -21.31
N THR A 785 14.83 -11.01 -22.33
CA THR A 785 15.86 -10.97 -23.38
C THR A 785 15.85 -9.64 -24.14
N ASP A 786 14.68 -9.10 -24.44
CA ASP A 786 14.59 -7.81 -25.13
C ASP A 786 15.01 -6.65 -24.24
N SER A 787 14.73 -6.75 -22.93
CA SER A 787 15.19 -5.77 -21.94
C SER A 787 16.71 -5.78 -21.80
N ILE A 788 17.35 -6.95 -21.77
CA ILE A 788 18.82 -7.06 -21.74
C ILE A 788 19.41 -6.50 -23.04
N GLN A 789 18.83 -6.88 -24.19
CA GLN A 789 19.30 -6.40 -25.49
C GLN A 789 19.16 -4.89 -25.64
N SER A 790 18.12 -4.27 -25.08
CA SER A 790 17.97 -2.81 -25.14
C SER A 790 19.09 -2.10 -24.37
N LEU A 791 19.47 -2.62 -23.20
CA LEU A 791 20.60 -2.08 -22.42
C LEU A 791 21.95 -2.29 -23.12
N GLN A 792 22.18 -3.49 -23.67
CA GLN A 792 23.43 -3.82 -24.36
C GLN A 792 23.62 -3.08 -25.69
N ARG A 793 22.53 -2.77 -26.40
CA ARG A 793 22.58 -1.95 -27.61
C ARG A 793 22.82 -0.47 -27.29
N GLY A 794 22.37 0.02 -26.13
CA GLY A 794 22.65 1.38 -25.64
C GLY A 794 24.09 1.60 -25.15
N GLN A 795 24.87 0.54 -24.93
CA GLN A 795 26.29 0.57 -24.57
C GLN A 795 27.25 0.60 -25.77
N ARG A 796 26.75 0.47 -27.01
CA ARG A 796 27.52 0.65 -28.26
C ARG A 796 27.19 2.00 -28.88
#